data_AF-A0A926SPL6-F1
#
_entry.id   AF-A0A926SPL6-F1
#
_cell.length_a   1.000
_cell.length_b   1.000
_cell.length_c   1.000
_cell.angle_alpha   90.00
_cell.angle_beta   90.00
_cell.angle_gamma   90.00
#
_symmetry.space_group_name_H-M   'P 1'
#
loop_
_entity.id
_entity.type
_entity.pdbx_description
1 polymer ?
#
loop_
_entity_poly.entity_id
_entity_poly.type
_entity_poly.pdbx_seq_one_letter_code
_entity_poly.pdbx_strand_id
1 'polypeptide(L)'
;MRLRLHDRSSLSLKLDRLKANANLQILNSKGRVIQTAARRGKAAERLNLDLGSGTYYIRVYSQQRTETTYQLTLSATPNSPSSSSLPDLRGISFNSPQFLSMGDTAALTFHLENANATVAGGFGVDFYLSTDRTLDSSDRLLGSQAIAGLAGNRTTGQLTATVTLPNQSDAFWQGEGTYYISMVVDPANQVAESNKANNRNQGTPLDSSTIQVSLLPSFTGFSLQDASGDTSENTVFQEGAVQLSYSLANGSRLAKVRLEALKDGSITTLGSWTGASLSRGLVNLANVAGLSGDYEFRAVAQTIEGREIVSDRQSMKVLPWNLVAGTAVGETLDYAAPIGTGSVILGRGGTDVLHLNIKRSSISSINGLDLSAFDPQAIAHQAILRGTAFDSVKLIDGREIYFQGIEALRFSDDTMLELQVRPNDLYYSQQWNLRASDVESAWRFTKGSKDVLLVSIDSGVPLTNTPEGSLVDLASTRLITDPTDDDQSIGAGHGHSAISVMSATPNNAEGITGINWNSNVYVTKPYGEITLQQSIKDAISYARANHKRVVFQGGIAGELWLTNGGTQAELEQIFSDCADIAVFAMAAGNGNVDMDDPTNFWESGGIGRLEANHSNVMSVGALARSDVQIINGLLNAAAVRRAGYSNYGSKLTMMAATDSPVMNTLGQLDYFGGTSCANPNMAAIASLVWSVNTNLTGGELRQILTDTAMDLGSAGRDLYFGHGLVNADAAVRRAWALARNVELASLYNGRSLLA
;
A
#
# COMPACT_ATOMS: atom_id res chain seq x y z
N MET A 1 27.06 40.10 29.15
CA MET A 1 27.77 41.40 29.27
C MET A 1 28.42 41.73 27.94
N ARG A 2 28.27 42.96 27.43
CA ARG A 2 28.92 43.42 26.19
C ARG A 2 30.27 44.05 26.52
N LEU A 3 31.30 43.71 25.76
CA LEU A 3 32.66 44.26 25.85
C LEU A 3 33.04 44.85 24.49
N ARG A 4 33.53 46.09 24.46
CA ARG A 4 34.10 46.69 23.25
C ARG A 4 35.58 46.96 23.49
N LEU A 5 36.43 46.36 22.67
CA LEU A 5 37.86 46.61 22.66
C LEU A 5 38.16 47.59 21.52
N HIS A 6 38.77 48.73 21.85
CA HIS A 6 39.15 49.76 20.87
C HIS A 6 40.47 49.41 20.17
N ASP A 7 41.36 48.74 20.91
CA ASP A 7 42.65 48.24 20.45
C ASP A 7 42.76 46.75 20.78
N ARG A 8 43.72 46.05 20.16
CA ARG A 8 44.05 44.67 20.54
C ARG A 8 44.36 44.64 22.04
N SER A 9 43.80 43.71 22.78
CA SER A 9 43.96 43.66 24.24
C SER A 9 44.10 42.23 24.75
N SER A 10 45.01 42.02 25.69
CA SER A 10 45.07 40.83 26.54
C SER A 10 43.90 40.91 27.52
N LEU A 11 42.92 40.05 27.28
CA LEU A 11 41.72 39.95 28.09
C LEU A 11 41.90 38.83 29.12
N SER A 12 41.78 39.18 30.40
CA SER A 12 41.62 38.22 31.50
C SER A 12 40.21 38.30 32.06
N LEU A 13 39.55 37.15 32.12
CA LEU A 13 38.26 36.96 32.75
C LEU A 13 38.41 35.95 33.88
N LYS A 14 37.86 36.28 35.05
CA LYS A 14 37.77 35.37 36.18
C LYS A 14 36.35 35.38 36.74
N LEU A 15 35.73 34.21 36.78
CA LEU A 15 34.47 34.01 37.49
C LEU A 15 34.77 33.25 38.78
N ASP A 16 34.53 33.86 39.93
CA ASP A 16 34.78 33.22 41.24
C ASP A 16 33.67 33.53 42.25
N ARG A 17 33.88 33.12 43.51
CA ARG A 17 32.89 33.18 44.60
C ARG A 17 31.56 32.47 44.28
N LEU A 18 31.66 31.38 43.51
CA LEU A 18 30.54 30.54 43.12
C LEU A 18 29.96 29.78 44.33
N LYS A 19 28.63 29.81 44.49
CA LYS A 19 27.89 28.96 45.43
C LYS A 19 27.39 27.66 44.78
N ALA A 20 27.24 27.63 43.46
CA ALA A 20 26.94 26.44 42.64
C ALA A 20 27.63 26.55 41.25
N ASN A 21 27.58 25.47 40.46
CA ASN A 21 28.30 25.36 39.19
C ASN A 21 27.79 26.36 38.14
N ALA A 22 28.69 27.17 37.58
CA ALA A 22 28.42 28.07 36.48
C ALA A 22 29.65 28.20 35.59
N ASN A 23 29.43 28.20 34.28
CA ASN A 23 30.45 28.24 33.26
C ASN A 23 30.59 29.65 32.69
N LEU A 24 31.76 29.95 32.14
CA LEU A 24 32.09 31.24 31.55
C LEU A 24 32.40 31.09 30.06
N GLN A 25 31.88 32.00 29.25
CA GLN A 25 32.12 32.04 27.81
C GLN A 25 32.40 33.45 27.32
N ILE A 26 33.21 33.53 26.27
CA ILE A 26 33.33 34.71 25.43
C ILE A 26 32.86 34.39 24.01
N LEU A 27 32.09 35.29 23.42
CA LEU A 27 31.46 35.17 22.10
C LEU A 27 31.83 36.37 21.23
N ASN A 28 31.87 36.17 19.93
CA ASN A 28 32.10 37.24 18.95
C ASN A 28 30.83 38.09 18.71
N SER A 29 30.93 39.11 17.86
CA SER A 29 29.83 40.03 17.54
C SER A 29 28.60 39.38 16.89
N LYS A 30 28.74 38.17 16.33
CA LYS A 30 27.66 37.37 15.73
C LYS A 30 27.06 36.34 16.70
N GLY A 31 27.50 36.33 17.96
CA GLY A 31 27.03 35.39 18.98
C GLY A 31 27.64 33.98 18.89
N ARG A 32 28.72 33.78 18.11
CA ARG A 32 29.44 32.50 18.07
C ARG A 32 30.45 32.44 19.22
N VAL A 33 30.47 31.33 19.96
CA VAL A 33 31.40 31.13 21.08
C VAL A 33 32.85 31.09 20.56
N ILE A 34 33.71 31.90 21.17
CA ILE A 34 35.16 31.93 20.92
C ILE A 34 35.85 30.94 21.87
N GLN A 35 35.58 31.03 23.18
CA GLN A 35 36.17 30.14 24.17
C GLN A 35 35.22 29.93 25.36
N THR A 36 35.31 28.75 25.99
CA THR A 36 34.54 28.35 27.18
C THR A 36 35.49 27.91 28.29
N ALA A 37 35.21 28.34 29.52
CA ALA A 37 35.74 27.76 30.76
C ALA A 37 34.58 27.11 31.52
N ALA A 38 34.73 25.82 31.84
CA ALA A 38 33.68 24.97 32.40
C ALA A 38 34.26 23.93 33.38
N ARG A 39 34.97 24.40 34.40
CA ARG A 39 35.44 23.55 35.49
C ARG A 39 34.25 23.12 36.35
N ARG A 40 34.29 21.89 36.84
CA ARG A 40 33.18 21.34 37.63
C ARG A 40 33.12 21.99 39.02
N GLY A 41 31.90 22.16 39.53
CA GLY A 41 31.64 22.51 40.92
C GLY A 41 31.74 24.00 41.20
N LYS A 42 32.37 24.39 42.31
CA LYS A 42 32.51 25.81 42.72
C LYS A 42 33.89 26.39 42.37
N ALA A 43 34.66 25.68 41.55
CA ALA A 43 35.99 26.12 41.14
C ALA A 43 35.88 27.40 40.32
N ALA A 44 36.83 28.32 40.49
CA ALA A 44 36.83 29.55 39.70
C ALA A 44 37.12 29.26 38.22
N GLU A 45 36.31 29.86 37.34
CA GLU A 45 36.57 29.87 35.90
C GLU A 45 37.56 30.96 35.54
N ARG A 46 38.45 30.67 34.60
CA ARG A 46 39.41 31.63 34.08
C ARG A 46 39.53 31.51 32.58
N LEU A 47 39.50 32.64 31.88
CA LEU A 47 39.83 32.75 30.47
C LEU A 47 40.86 33.86 30.30
N ASN A 48 41.95 33.57 29.60
CA ASN A 48 42.97 34.56 29.23
C ASN A 48 43.16 34.46 27.71
N LEU A 49 42.98 35.56 26.99
CA LEU A 49 42.96 35.56 25.53
C LEU A 49 43.31 36.94 24.97
N ASP A 50 44.08 36.96 23.88
CA ASP A 50 44.36 38.17 23.11
C ASP A 50 43.33 38.34 22.00
N LEU A 51 42.53 39.39 22.12
CA LEU A 51 41.49 39.74 21.17
C LEU A 51 41.85 41.01 20.42
N GLY A 52 41.58 41.01 19.11
CA GLY A 52 41.65 42.22 18.29
C GLY A 52 40.57 43.24 18.68
N SER A 53 40.68 44.46 18.15
CA SER A 53 39.64 45.47 18.33
C SER A 53 38.30 44.96 17.78
N GLY A 54 37.21 45.21 18.51
CA GLY A 54 35.92 44.62 18.17
C GLY A 54 34.92 44.61 19.31
N THR A 55 33.72 44.11 19.02
CA THR A 55 32.68 43.88 20.03
C THR A 55 32.58 42.39 20.35
N TYR A 56 32.64 42.07 21.63
CA TYR A 56 32.56 40.73 22.19
C TYR A 56 31.46 40.67 23.25
N TYR A 57 30.99 39.45 23.54
CA TYR A 57 29.99 39.21 24.57
C TYR A 57 30.51 38.18 25.56
N ILE A 58 30.40 38.47 26.85
CA ILE A 58 30.71 37.53 27.92
C ILE A 58 29.40 36.95 28.44
N ARG A 59 29.32 35.63 28.48
CA ARG A 59 28.17 34.85 28.95
C ARG A 59 28.57 34.01 30.15
N VAL A 60 27.86 34.20 31.26
CA VAL A 60 27.87 33.26 32.39
C VAL A 60 26.60 32.44 32.30
N TYR A 61 26.70 31.11 32.39
CA TYR A 61 25.54 30.22 32.24
C TYR A 61 25.67 28.96 33.09
N SER A 62 24.54 28.43 33.58
CA SER A 62 24.47 27.13 34.24
C SER A 62 24.03 26.06 33.25
N GLN A 63 24.59 24.85 33.35
CA GLN A 63 24.12 23.68 32.58
C GLN A 63 23.03 22.86 33.30
N GLN A 64 22.79 23.09 34.59
CA GLN A 64 21.90 22.26 35.43
C GLN A 64 20.77 23.04 36.11
N ARG A 65 20.36 24.20 35.55
CA ARG A 65 19.34 25.12 36.15
C ARG A 65 19.64 25.50 37.62
N THR A 66 20.91 25.55 38.00
CA THR A 66 21.34 25.93 39.35
C THR A 66 21.52 27.45 39.45
N GLU A 67 20.96 28.06 40.50
CA GLU A 67 21.23 29.46 40.82
C GLU A 67 22.52 29.61 41.63
N THR A 68 23.34 30.59 41.28
CA THR A 68 24.56 30.91 42.03
C THR A 68 24.81 32.40 42.07
N THR A 69 25.23 32.90 43.22
CA THR A 69 25.94 34.18 43.28
C THR A 69 27.34 34.00 42.71
N TYR A 70 27.86 35.02 42.04
CA TYR A 70 29.19 35.01 41.46
C TYR A 70 29.82 36.40 41.50
N GLN A 71 31.15 36.43 41.41
CA GLN A 71 31.91 37.63 41.11
C GLN A 71 32.62 37.44 39.77
N LEU A 72 32.30 38.28 38.79
CA LEU A 72 32.99 38.33 37.51
C LEU A 72 34.00 39.48 37.54
N THR A 73 35.28 39.14 37.47
CA THR A 73 36.38 40.10 37.33
C THR A 73 36.86 40.09 35.90
N LEU A 74 37.00 41.27 35.30
CA LEU A 74 37.48 41.50 33.95
C LEU A 74 38.65 42.47 34.00
N SER A 75 39.76 42.14 33.35
CA SER A 75 40.76 43.11 32.94
C SER A 75 41.04 42.97 31.45
N ALA A 76 41.07 44.09 30.75
CA ALA A 76 41.52 44.17 29.36
C ALA A 76 42.65 45.17 29.32
N THR A 77 43.85 44.71 29.05
CA THR A 77 45.02 45.58 28.92
C THR A 77 45.26 45.76 27.43
N PRO A 78 45.17 46.99 26.88
CA PRO A 78 45.59 47.22 25.50
C PRO A 78 46.99 46.67 25.33
N ASN A 79 47.17 45.81 24.34
CA ASN A 79 48.47 45.36 23.94
C ASN A 79 49.14 46.60 23.38
N SER A 80 50.14 47.12 24.09
CA SER A 80 51.07 48.09 23.48
C SER A 80 51.47 47.54 22.12
N PRO A 81 51.56 48.35 21.05
CA PRO A 81 52.13 47.88 19.80
C PRO A 81 53.45 47.21 20.16
N SER A 82 53.53 45.90 19.95
CA SER A 82 54.70 45.14 20.34
C SER A 82 55.88 45.79 19.63
N SER A 83 56.85 46.30 20.37
CA SER A 83 58.16 46.66 19.80
C SER A 83 58.97 45.40 19.45
N SER A 84 58.35 44.22 19.50
CA SER A 84 58.90 43.00 18.92
C SER A 84 59.24 43.26 17.46
N SER A 85 60.53 43.18 17.16
CA SER A 85 61.06 43.15 15.80
C SER A 85 60.75 41.84 15.06
N LEU A 86 60.00 40.92 15.69
CA LEU A 86 59.61 39.62 15.13
C LEU A 86 58.09 39.52 14.90
N PRO A 87 57.64 38.88 13.80
CA PRO A 87 56.24 38.51 13.58
C PRO A 87 55.66 37.60 14.68
N ASP A 88 54.33 37.42 14.69
CA ASP A 88 53.60 36.48 15.57
C ASP A 88 52.44 35.85 14.78
N LEU A 89 52.65 34.67 14.19
CA LEU A 89 51.70 34.01 13.30
C LEU A 89 50.84 33.02 14.09
N ARG A 90 49.52 33.09 13.90
CA ARG A 90 48.60 32.16 14.57
C ARG A 90 47.35 31.88 13.77
N GLY A 91 46.71 30.76 14.10
CA GLY A 91 45.36 30.46 13.70
C GLY A 91 44.33 31.31 14.42
N ILE A 92 43.35 31.83 13.68
CA ILE A 92 42.21 32.53 14.27
C ILE A 92 40.85 31.89 13.93
N SER A 93 40.81 31.00 12.94
CA SER A 93 39.70 30.05 12.78
C SER A 93 40.08 28.88 11.88
N PHE A 94 39.51 27.71 12.12
CA PHE A 94 39.71 26.48 11.37
C PHE A 94 38.41 25.66 11.35
N ASN A 95 37.97 25.20 10.17
CA ASN A 95 36.77 24.38 10.00
C ASN A 95 37.02 23.26 8.98
N SER A 96 36.44 22.09 9.24
CA SER A 96 36.45 20.90 8.38
C SER A 96 35.02 20.37 8.17
N PRO A 97 34.76 19.52 7.17
CA PRO A 97 33.50 18.80 7.05
C PRO A 97 33.25 17.90 8.27
N GLN A 98 32.01 17.89 8.77
CA GLN A 98 31.68 17.15 10.00
C GLN A 98 31.77 15.63 9.83
N PHE A 99 31.46 15.10 8.63
CA PHE A 99 31.43 13.66 8.35
C PHE A 99 32.32 13.34 7.17
N LEU A 100 33.27 12.44 7.38
CA LEU A 100 34.23 11.99 6.38
C LEU A 100 34.37 10.47 6.45
N SER A 101 34.90 9.89 5.38
CA SER A 101 35.20 8.46 5.26
C SER A 101 36.70 8.30 5.09
N MET A 102 37.24 7.15 5.46
CA MET A 102 38.66 6.84 5.27
C MET A 102 39.00 6.93 3.78
N GLY A 103 40.06 7.65 3.42
CA GLY A 103 40.45 7.92 2.03
C GLY A 103 39.78 9.14 1.38
N ASP A 104 38.83 9.81 2.04
CA ASP A 104 38.18 10.99 1.47
C ASP A 104 39.15 12.16 1.24
N THR A 105 38.89 12.94 0.18
CA THR A 105 39.46 14.27 0.02
C THR A 105 38.52 15.31 0.64
N ALA A 106 39.04 16.17 1.51
CA ALA A 106 38.28 17.17 2.26
C ALA A 106 38.83 18.58 2.03
N ALA A 107 37.93 19.56 1.88
CA ALA A 107 38.26 20.98 1.87
C ALA A 107 38.22 21.54 3.29
N LEU A 108 39.36 22.03 3.76
CA LEU A 108 39.53 22.70 5.04
C LEU A 108 39.50 24.21 4.82
N THR A 109 38.78 24.94 5.67
CA THR A 109 38.72 26.41 5.60
C THR A 109 39.32 27.02 6.85
N PHE A 110 40.22 27.99 6.68
CA PHE A 110 40.98 28.54 7.80
C PHE A 110 41.39 29.99 7.60
N HIS A 111 41.72 30.65 8.70
CA HIS A 111 42.17 32.03 8.74
C HIS A 111 43.38 32.15 9.64
N LEU A 112 44.37 32.93 9.18
CA LEU A 112 45.59 33.21 9.92
C LEU A 112 45.70 34.71 10.22
N GLU A 113 46.47 35.03 11.24
CA GLU A 113 46.80 36.38 11.67
C GLU A 113 48.30 36.50 11.90
N ASN A 114 48.88 37.63 11.49
CA ASN A 114 50.15 38.12 12.03
C ASN A 114 49.83 39.21 13.04
N ALA A 115 50.01 38.87 14.32
CA ALA A 115 49.55 39.64 15.45
C ALA A 115 50.42 40.87 15.78
N ASN A 116 51.63 40.94 15.21
CA ASN A 116 52.58 42.03 15.41
C ASN A 116 52.76 42.87 14.14
N ALA A 117 53.36 44.06 14.28
CA ALA A 117 53.56 45.01 13.17
C ALA A 117 54.65 44.59 12.16
N THR A 118 55.55 43.68 12.53
CA THR A 118 56.62 43.19 11.66
C THR A 118 56.07 42.26 10.59
N VAL A 119 56.45 42.49 9.32
CA VAL A 119 56.07 41.64 8.19
C VAL A 119 56.69 40.24 8.32
N ALA A 120 55.88 39.20 8.15
CA ALA A 120 56.35 37.83 8.00
C ALA A 120 56.63 37.51 6.52
N GLY A 121 57.80 36.93 6.24
CA GLY A 121 58.09 36.29 4.95
C GLY A 121 57.22 35.05 4.73
N GLY A 122 57.47 34.30 3.65
CA GLY A 122 56.70 33.09 3.35
C GLY A 122 56.87 32.00 4.41
N PHE A 123 55.78 31.31 4.73
CA PHE A 123 55.74 30.25 5.74
C PHE A 123 54.72 29.15 5.35
N GLY A 124 54.88 27.95 5.90
CA GLY A 124 53.97 26.82 5.69
C GLY A 124 52.87 26.73 6.74
N VAL A 125 51.79 26.05 6.38
CA VAL A 125 50.76 25.57 7.31
C VAL A 125 50.58 24.09 7.07
N ASP A 126 50.84 23.26 8.07
CA ASP A 126 50.63 21.82 8.00
C ASP A 126 49.26 21.45 8.58
N PHE A 127 48.60 20.45 8.02
CA PHE A 127 47.34 19.90 8.51
C PHE A 127 47.55 18.47 8.98
N TYR A 128 47.13 18.16 10.21
CA TYR A 128 47.31 16.87 10.85
C TYR A 128 45.96 16.24 11.19
N LEU A 129 45.89 14.92 11.10
CA LEU A 129 44.82 14.09 11.62
C LEU A 129 45.26 13.46 12.93
N SER A 130 44.39 13.55 13.94
CA SER A 130 44.64 13.07 15.30
C SER A 130 43.48 12.21 15.82
N THR A 131 43.82 11.24 16.66
CA THR A 131 42.86 10.45 17.46
C THR A 131 42.43 11.19 18.73
N ASP A 132 43.10 12.27 19.12
CA ASP A 132 42.76 13.07 20.29
C ASP A 132 42.85 14.60 20.04
N ARG A 133 42.69 15.40 21.09
CA ARG A 133 42.60 16.87 20.98
C ARG A 133 43.96 17.58 20.96
N THR A 134 45.05 16.84 21.09
CA THR A 134 46.40 17.37 21.26
C THR A 134 47.27 16.92 20.11
N LEU A 135 47.91 17.86 19.44
CA LEU A 135 48.93 17.50 18.48
C LEU A 135 50.22 17.06 19.18
N ASP A 136 50.72 15.87 18.85
CA ASP A 136 51.98 15.27 19.25
C ASP A 136 52.60 14.43 18.10
N SER A 137 53.57 13.57 18.41
CA SER A 137 54.30 12.78 17.41
C SER A 137 53.50 11.61 16.81
N SER A 138 52.35 11.27 17.38
CA SER A 138 51.48 10.18 16.90
C SER A 138 50.53 10.60 15.78
N ASP A 139 50.40 11.90 15.53
CA ASP A 139 49.47 12.44 14.53
C ASP A 139 49.99 12.32 13.10
N ARG A 140 49.03 12.19 12.19
CA ARG A 140 49.31 12.00 10.77
C ARG A 140 49.26 13.31 10.01
N LEU A 141 50.38 13.74 9.42
CA LEU A 141 50.39 14.83 8.45
C LEU A 141 49.54 14.45 7.22
N LEU A 142 48.55 15.28 6.90
CA LEU A 142 47.65 15.13 5.75
C LEU A 142 48.09 15.96 4.54
N GLY A 143 48.80 17.06 4.78
CA GLY A 143 49.27 17.95 3.73
C GLY A 143 49.66 19.32 4.27
N SER A 144 50.17 20.17 3.39
CA SER A 144 50.68 21.49 3.74
C SER A 144 50.22 22.54 2.73
N GLN A 145 50.00 23.76 3.20
CA GLN A 145 49.69 24.94 2.38
C GLN A 145 50.77 26.00 2.57
N ALA A 146 51.42 26.41 1.48
CA ALA A 146 52.36 27.53 1.53
C ALA A 146 51.62 28.87 1.53
N ILE A 147 52.08 29.79 2.38
CA ILE A 147 51.65 31.18 2.46
C ILE A 147 52.83 32.04 2.00
N ALA A 148 52.60 32.90 1.00
CA ALA A 148 53.67 33.73 0.42
C ALA A 148 54.26 34.76 1.42
N GLY A 149 53.50 35.10 2.45
CA GLY A 149 53.87 36.00 3.54
C GLY A 149 52.63 36.67 4.13
N LEU A 150 52.79 37.34 5.28
CA LEU A 150 51.69 38.04 5.94
C LEU A 150 52.19 39.36 6.54
N ALA A 151 51.65 40.47 6.02
CA ALA A 151 51.96 41.80 6.52
C ALA A 151 51.60 41.92 8.01
N GLY A 152 52.33 42.77 8.73
CA GLY A 152 52.08 42.96 10.15
C GLY A 152 50.69 43.53 10.43
N ASN A 153 50.08 43.12 11.54
CA ASN A 153 48.72 43.48 11.93
C ASN A 153 47.69 43.21 10.81
N ARG A 154 47.83 42.09 10.10
CA ARG A 154 46.90 41.65 9.05
C ARG A 154 46.48 40.20 9.23
N THR A 155 45.37 39.87 8.61
CA THR A 155 44.87 38.50 8.48
C THR A 155 44.88 38.08 7.01
N THR A 156 44.90 36.78 6.76
CA THR A 156 44.88 36.23 5.39
C THR A 156 43.53 36.34 4.69
N GLY A 157 42.45 36.71 5.39
CA GLY A 157 41.10 36.33 4.96
C GLY A 157 40.88 34.82 5.03
N GLN A 158 39.78 34.32 4.46
CA GLN A 158 39.48 32.89 4.44
C GLN A 158 40.33 32.20 3.37
N LEU A 159 41.11 31.22 3.77
CA LEU A 159 41.85 30.32 2.90
C LEU A 159 41.16 28.96 2.86
N THR A 160 41.39 28.23 1.77
CA THR A 160 40.93 26.84 1.61
C THR A 160 42.11 25.95 1.26
N ALA A 161 42.29 24.86 1.98
CA ALA A 161 43.26 23.80 1.68
C ALA A 161 42.52 22.50 1.39
N THR A 162 43.05 21.69 0.48
CA THR A 162 42.51 20.36 0.17
C THR A 162 43.44 19.30 0.73
N VAL A 163 42.91 18.39 1.55
CA VAL A 163 43.67 17.29 2.16
C VAL A 163 43.02 15.95 1.84
N THR A 164 43.81 14.87 1.83
CA THR A 164 43.29 13.52 1.65
C THR A 164 43.53 12.70 2.92
N LEU A 165 42.47 12.09 3.45
CA LEU A 165 42.53 11.25 4.64
C LEU A 165 43.24 9.92 4.31
N PRO A 166 43.91 9.27 5.29
CA PRO A 166 44.48 7.95 5.06
C PRO A 166 43.43 6.95 4.60
N ASN A 167 43.81 6.04 3.70
CA ASN A 167 42.90 5.00 3.22
C ASN A 167 42.47 4.06 4.37
N GLN A 168 41.44 3.24 4.14
CA GLN A 168 40.88 2.36 5.17
C GLN A 168 41.89 1.36 5.76
N SER A 169 42.89 0.95 4.98
CA SER A 169 43.93 0.00 5.44
C SER A 169 45.06 0.65 6.24
N ASP A 170 45.08 1.98 6.39
CA ASP A 170 46.13 2.66 7.16
C ASP A 170 46.01 2.33 8.65
N ALA A 171 47.14 1.93 9.25
CA ALA A 171 47.22 1.55 10.66
C ALA A 171 46.96 2.70 11.64
N PHE A 172 46.87 3.95 11.16
CA PHE A 172 46.46 5.09 11.96
C PHE A 172 45.04 4.93 12.55
N TRP A 173 44.13 4.29 11.81
CA TRP A 173 42.74 4.18 12.22
C TRP A 173 42.58 3.24 13.43
N GLN A 174 41.82 3.71 14.43
CA GLN A 174 41.42 2.91 15.61
C GLN A 174 39.98 2.39 15.49
N GLY A 175 39.45 2.34 14.26
CA GLY A 175 38.06 2.05 13.94
C GLY A 175 37.25 3.30 13.60
N GLU A 176 35.94 3.13 13.48
CA GLU A 176 35.01 4.26 13.30
C GLU A 176 34.92 5.10 14.58
N GLY A 177 34.72 6.41 14.44
CA GLY A 177 34.55 7.27 15.60
C GLY A 177 34.92 8.72 15.37
N THR A 178 35.20 9.40 16.48
CA THR A 178 35.57 10.82 16.49
C THR A 178 37.07 10.99 16.28
N TYR A 179 37.44 11.82 15.32
CA TYR A 179 38.82 12.23 15.05
C TYR A 179 38.91 13.76 14.98
N TYR A 180 40.13 14.28 14.93
CA TYR A 180 40.39 15.71 14.91
C TYR A 180 41.31 16.06 13.75
N ILE A 181 40.95 17.08 12.98
CA ILE A 181 41.88 17.71 12.03
C ILE A 181 42.35 19.01 12.64
N SER A 182 43.66 19.22 12.66
CA SER A 182 44.29 20.40 13.24
C SER A 182 45.27 21.02 12.26
N MET A 183 45.53 22.32 12.40
CA MET A 183 46.56 23.02 11.64
C MET A 183 47.71 23.46 12.54
N VAL A 184 48.92 23.48 11.99
CA VAL A 184 50.13 24.01 12.61
C VAL A 184 50.68 25.12 11.73
N VAL A 185 50.80 26.32 12.29
CA VAL A 185 51.34 27.49 11.60
C VAL A 185 52.85 27.53 11.72
N ASP A 186 53.55 27.77 10.61
CA ASP A 186 55.01 27.76 10.51
C ASP A 186 55.70 26.51 11.14
N PRO A 187 55.31 25.28 10.76
CA PRO A 187 55.80 24.05 11.37
C PRO A 187 57.31 23.85 11.17
N ALA A 188 57.87 24.37 10.07
CA ALA A 188 59.29 24.31 9.74
C ALA A 188 60.12 25.44 10.40
N ASN A 189 59.51 26.31 11.23
CA ASN A 189 60.15 27.46 11.87
C ASN A 189 60.87 28.38 10.85
N GLN A 190 60.26 28.61 9.69
CA GLN A 190 60.79 29.43 8.61
C GLN A 190 60.82 30.91 8.98
N VAL A 191 59.91 31.32 9.88
CA VAL A 191 59.82 32.67 10.43
C VAL A 191 60.25 32.62 11.90
N ALA A 192 61.15 33.53 12.28
CA ALA A 192 61.45 33.75 13.69
C ALA A 192 60.32 34.57 14.31
N GLU A 193 59.62 34.01 15.29
CA GLU A 193 58.41 34.60 15.86
C GLU A 193 58.57 35.00 17.32
N SER A 194 57.78 35.99 17.76
CA SER A 194 57.77 36.43 19.15
C SER A 194 57.03 35.47 20.08
N ASN A 195 56.10 34.68 19.54
CA ASN A 195 55.37 33.65 20.26
C ASN A 195 55.19 32.47 19.30
N LYS A 196 55.58 31.28 19.75
CA LYS A 196 55.41 30.02 18.99
C LYS A 196 54.40 29.10 19.65
N ALA A 197 53.98 29.41 20.87
CA ALA A 197 53.08 28.57 21.64
C ALA A 197 51.63 28.63 21.12
N ASN A 198 51.30 29.63 20.31
CA ASN A 198 50.01 29.89 19.69
C ASN A 198 49.89 29.38 18.24
N ASN A 199 50.92 28.71 17.72
CA ASN A 199 50.93 28.17 16.37
C ASN A 199 50.17 26.83 16.23
N ARG A 200 49.92 26.16 17.36
CA ARG A 200 49.23 24.86 17.46
C ARG A 200 48.58 24.67 18.83
N ASN A 201 47.74 23.63 18.96
CA ASN A 201 47.11 23.17 20.21
C ASN A 201 46.30 24.25 20.96
N GLN A 202 45.76 25.24 20.25
CA GLN A 202 44.87 26.26 20.79
C GLN A 202 43.42 25.75 20.89
N GLY A 203 43.09 24.70 20.15
CA GLY A 203 41.80 24.04 20.19
C GLY A 203 40.76 24.71 19.28
N THR A 204 39.58 24.10 19.20
CA THR A 204 38.46 24.63 18.43
C THR A 204 37.99 25.98 18.99
N PRO A 205 37.75 27.00 18.14
CA PRO A 205 37.75 26.96 16.68
C PRO A 205 39.05 27.45 16.02
N LEU A 206 40.13 27.67 16.78
CA LEU A 206 41.30 28.44 16.32
C LEU A 206 42.16 27.65 15.34
N ASP A 207 42.49 26.41 15.68
CA ASP A 207 43.43 25.58 14.92
C ASP A 207 43.04 24.10 14.84
N SER A 208 41.85 23.72 15.30
CA SER A 208 41.37 22.33 15.23
C SER A 208 39.85 22.23 15.06
N SER A 209 39.42 21.16 14.41
CA SER A 209 38.03 20.84 14.10
C SER A 209 37.78 19.34 14.28
N THR A 210 36.61 18.99 14.82
CA THR A 210 36.20 17.59 15.04
C THR A 210 35.52 17.02 13.81
N ILE A 211 35.88 15.79 13.43
CA ILE A 211 35.24 15.01 12.38
C ILE A 211 34.69 13.68 12.93
N GLN A 212 33.63 13.16 12.32
CA GLN A 212 33.16 11.79 12.51
C GLN A 212 33.59 10.96 11.31
N VAL A 213 34.36 9.90 11.55
CA VAL A 213 34.82 8.95 10.53
C VAL A 213 34.05 7.65 10.67
N SER A 214 33.37 7.25 9.60
CA SER A 214 32.66 5.97 9.50
C SER A 214 32.68 5.48 8.05
N LEU A 215 32.53 4.18 7.89
CA LEU A 215 32.44 3.54 6.58
C LEU A 215 31.17 3.98 5.86
N LEU A 216 31.26 4.06 4.54
CA LEU A 216 30.07 4.28 3.72
C LEU A 216 29.22 3.00 3.73
N PRO A 217 27.89 3.15 3.60
CA PRO A 217 27.01 2.03 3.35
C PRO A 217 27.49 1.23 2.13
N SER A 218 27.39 -0.09 2.19
CA SER A 218 27.72 -0.97 1.07
C SER A 218 26.68 -2.06 0.93
N PHE A 219 26.21 -2.31 -0.29
CA PHE A 219 25.25 -3.38 -0.54
C PHE A 219 25.92 -4.74 -0.36
N THR A 220 25.33 -5.59 0.48
CA THR A 220 25.71 -7.00 0.64
C THR A 220 24.74 -7.95 -0.04
N GLY A 221 23.57 -7.45 -0.45
CA GLY A 221 22.60 -8.16 -1.26
C GLY A 221 21.59 -7.21 -1.89
N PHE A 222 21.16 -7.56 -3.11
CA PHE A 222 20.09 -6.91 -3.86
C PHE A 222 19.43 -7.98 -4.73
N SER A 223 18.10 -8.04 -4.73
CA SER A 223 17.36 -8.89 -5.64
C SER A 223 15.98 -8.31 -5.94
N LEU A 224 15.55 -8.55 -7.17
CA LEU A 224 14.22 -8.25 -7.66
C LEU A 224 13.60 -9.51 -8.26
N GLN A 225 12.33 -9.77 -7.98
CA GLN A 225 11.59 -10.88 -8.57
C GLN A 225 10.18 -10.39 -8.93
N ASP A 226 9.54 -11.01 -9.92
CA ASP A 226 8.11 -10.80 -10.12
C ASP A 226 7.34 -11.20 -8.86
N ALA A 227 6.35 -10.39 -8.50
CA ALA A 227 5.40 -10.70 -7.45
C ALA A 227 3.99 -10.94 -8.01
N SER A 228 3.74 -10.65 -9.28
CA SER A 228 2.40 -10.56 -9.88
C SER A 228 1.93 -11.83 -10.63
N GLY A 229 2.65 -12.94 -10.47
CA GLY A 229 2.24 -14.27 -10.91
C GLY A 229 2.68 -14.62 -12.33
N ASP A 230 3.53 -13.77 -12.94
CA ASP A 230 4.27 -14.10 -14.15
C ASP A 230 5.28 -15.20 -13.83
N THR A 231 5.24 -16.31 -14.57
CA THR A 231 6.16 -17.44 -14.33
C THR A 231 7.30 -17.49 -15.35
N SER A 232 7.38 -16.49 -16.23
CA SER A 232 8.50 -16.29 -17.13
C SER A 232 9.71 -15.73 -16.38
N GLU A 233 10.91 -16.18 -16.73
CA GLU A 233 12.13 -15.74 -16.04
C GLU A 233 12.46 -14.28 -16.39
N ASN A 234 12.78 -13.48 -15.37
CA ASN A 234 13.20 -12.08 -15.50
C ASN A 234 12.21 -11.18 -16.25
N THR A 235 10.91 -11.42 -16.07
CA THR A 235 9.84 -10.60 -16.62
C THR A 235 8.87 -10.16 -15.53
N VAL A 236 8.14 -9.08 -15.78
CA VAL A 236 7.04 -8.60 -14.92
C VAL A 236 6.06 -7.80 -15.77
N PHE A 237 4.77 -7.85 -15.47
CA PHE A 237 3.80 -6.99 -16.16
C PHE A 237 3.94 -5.52 -15.76
N GLN A 238 3.73 -4.61 -16.72
CA GLN A 238 3.69 -3.16 -16.48
C GLN A 238 2.68 -2.76 -15.39
N GLU A 239 1.55 -3.45 -15.32
CA GLU A 239 0.50 -3.27 -14.29
C GLU A 239 0.64 -4.26 -13.12
N GLY A 240 1.78 -4.94 -13.04
CA GLY A 240 2.13 -5.92 -12.02
C GLY A 240 2.89 -5.31 -10.85
N ALA A 241 3.64 -6.15 -10.16
CA ALA A 241 4.44 -5.76 -9.01
C ALA A 241 5.71 -6.57 -8.94
N VAL A 242 6.76 -5.97 -8.37
CA VAL A 242 8.03 -6.64 -8.09
C VAL A 242 8.26 -6.76 -6.59
N GLN A 243 8.85 -7.89 -6.18
CA GLN A 243 9.32 -8.12 -4.82
C GLN A 243 10.80 -7.74 -4.73
N LEU A 244 11.08 -6.67 -3.99
CA LEU A 244 12.41 -6.13 -3.71
C LEU A 244 12.96 -6.70 -2.41
N SER A 245 14.22 -7.14 -2.43
CA SER A 245 15.01 -7.35 -1.22
C SER A 245 16.37 -6.70 -1.35
N TYR A 246 16.85 -6.07 -0.28
CA TYR A 246 18.21 -5.52 -0.22
C TYR A 246 18.77 -5.57 1.20
N SER A 247 20.09 -5.55 1.32
CA SER A 247 20.79 -5.45 2.59
C SER A 247 22.06 -4.63 2.45
N LEU A 248 22.32 -3.76 3.43
CA LEU A 248 23.52 -2.94 3.51
C LEU A 248 24.32 -3.23 4.78
N ALA A 249 25.64 -3.30 4.65
CA ALA A 249 26.56 -3.10 5.75
C ALA A 249 26.79 -1.60 6.00
N ASN A 250 27.20 -1.24 7.22
CA ASN A 250 27.58 0.13 7.62
C ASN A 250 26.47 1.19 7.41
N GLY A 251 25.22 0.84 7.71
CA GLY A 251 24.05 1.71 7.51
C GLY A 251 23.91 2.90 8.48
N SER A 252 24.88 3.19 9.34
CA SER A 252 24.79 4.25 10.37
C SER A 252 24.61 5.66 9.78
N ARG A 253 25.09 5.89 8.56
CA ARG A 253 24.95 7.15 7.81
C ARG A 253 23.86 7.11 6.75
N LEU A 254 23.10 6.03 6.66
CA LEU A 254 22.07 5.86 5.64
C LEU A 254 20.94 6.85 5.89
N ALA A 255 20.61 7.66 4.88
CA ALA A 255 19.41 8.49 4.89
C ALA A 255 18.21 7.75 4.28
N LYS A 256 18.43 7.12 3.11
CA LYS A 256 17.41 6.34 2.40
C LYS A 256 18.02 5.40 1.38
N VAL A 257 17.27 4.39 0.97
CA VAL A 257 17.50 3.54 -0.20
C VAL A 257 16.35 3.75 -1.17
N ARG A 258 16.63 3.86 -2.46
CA ARG A 258 15.61 3.94 -3.51
C ARG A 258 15.82 2.89 -4.59
N LEU A 259 14.73 2.39 -5.17
CA LEU A 259 14.77 1.49 -6.32
C LEU A 259 14.68 2.31 -7.60
N GLU A 260 15.57 2.06 -8.55
CA GLU A 260 15.61 2.72 -9.85
C GLU A 260 15.46 1.70 -10.98
N ALA A 261 14.67 2.05 -11.98
CA ALA A 261 14.61 1.40 -13.29
C ALA A 261 15.32 2.27 -14.33
N LEU A 262 16.20 1.66 -15.12
CA LEU A 262 17.04 2.33 -16.11
C LEU A 262 16.76 1.78 -17.50
N LYS A 263 16.53 2.68 -18.47
CA LYS A 263 16.37 2.35 -19.89
C LYS A 263 16.79 3.53 -20.76
N ASP A 264 17.62 3.27 -21.78
CA ASP A 264 18.07 4.26 -22.76
C ASP A 264 18.61 5.57 -22.14
N GLY A 265 19.30 5.47 -21.00
CA GLY A 265 19.84 6.61 -20.25
C GLY A 265 18.83 7.34 -19.35
N SER A 266 17.53 6.99 -19.42
CA SER A 266 16.48 7.48 -18.52
C SER A 266 16.48 6.69 -17.21
N ILE A 267 16.23 7.38 -16.09
CA ILE A 267 16.17 6.79 -14.74
C ILE A 267 14.80 7.12 -14.13
N THR A 268 14.08 6.09 -13.71
CA THR A 268 12.79 6.20 -13.02
C THR A 268 12.90 5.65 -11.62
N THR A 269 12.59 6.45 -10.59
CA THR A 269 12.54 5.96 -9.20
C THR A 269 11.18 5.32 -8.93
N LEU A 270 11.19 4.08 -8.44
CA LEU A 270 9.98 3.27 -8.21
C LEU A 270 9.53 3.25 -6.75
N GLY A 271 10.43 3.51 -5.82
CA GLY A 271 10.15 3.50 -4.38
C GLY A 271 11.35 3.95 -3.55
N SER A 272 11.10 4.26 -2.28
CA SER A 272 12.13 4.69 -1.33
C SER A 272 11.83 4.22 0.09
N TRP A 273 12.87 3.83 0.82
CA TRP A 273 12.83 3.30 2.18
C TRP A 273 13.96 3.89 3.02
N THR A 274 13.85 3.87 4.35
CA THR A 274 14.87 4.43 5.27
C THR A 274 15.73 3.36 5.94
N GLY A 275 15.30 2.09 5.91
CA GLY A 275 16.02 0.98 6.54
C GLY A 275 17.23 0.51 5.73
N ALA A 276 18.27 0.05 6.43
CA ALA A 276 19.46 -0.58 5.85
C ALA A 276 19.23 -2.00 5.33
N SER A 277 18.04 -2.56 5.57
CA SER A 277 17.59 -3.80 4.95
C SER A 277 16.11 -3.72 4.65
N LEU A 278 15.70 -4.40 3.58
CA LEU A 278 14.33 -4.66 3.23
C LEU A 278 14.25 -6.09 2.76
N SER A 279 13.32 -6.85 3.32
CA SER A 279 13.04 -8.22 2.90
C SER A 279 11.63 -8.26 2.34
N ARG A 280 11.50 -8.75 1.11
CA ARG A 280 10.21 -8.95 0.43
C ARG A 280 9.33 -7.70 0.31
N GLY A 281 9.92 -6.52 0.15
CA GLY A 281 9.15 -5.29 -0.05
C GLY A 281 8.49 -5.27 -1.44
N LEU A 282 7.19 -5.02 -1.51
CA LEU A 282 6.48 -4.93 -2.79
C LEU A 282 6.56 -3.54 -3.40
N VAL A 283 6.73 -3.48 -4.71
CA VAL A 283 6.69 -2.25 -5.50
C VAL A 283 5.67 -2.41 -6.61
N ASN A 284 4.62 -1.59 -6.57
CA ASN A 284 3.56 -1.57 -7.58
C ASN A 284 4.02 -0.82 -8.83
N LEU A 285 4.09 -1.51 -9.97
CA LEU A 285 4.51 -0.91 -11.23
C LEU A 285 3.38 -0.16 -11.94
N ALA A 286 2.12 -0.49 -11.64
CA ALA A 286 0.94 0.19 -12.22
C ALA A 286 0.92 1.71 -11.94
N ASN A 287 1.59 2.15 -10.88
CA ASN A 287 1.69 3.57 -10.53
C ASN A 287 2.75 4.33 -11.35
N VAL A 288 3.46 3.65 -12.25
CA VAL A 288 4.57 4.23 -13.01
C VAL A 288 4.28 4.15 -14.50
N ALA A 289 3.91 5.30 -15.06
CA ALA A 289 3.50 5.39 -16.45
C ALA A 289 4.63 5.01 -17.42
N GLY A 290 4.31 4.16 -18.40
CA GLY A 290 5.17 3.89 -19.56
C GLY A 290 6.34 2.93 -19.33
N LEU A 291 6.39 2.21 -18.20
CA LEU A 291 7.37 1.14 -18.00
C LEU A 291 7.08 -0.05 -18.92
N SER A 292 7.73 -0.14 -20.08
CA SER A 292 7.64 -1.31 -20.96
C SER A 292 8.95 -1.56 -21.71
N GLY A 293 9.26 -2.82 -21.99
CA GLY A 293 10.50 -3.27 -22.64
C GLY A 293 11.59 -3.67 -21.65
N ASP A 294 12.83 -3.71 -22.11
CA ASP A 294 13.97 -4.19 -21.31
C ASP A 294 14.51 -3.08 -20.39
N TYR A 295 14.62 -3.37 -19.09
CA TYR A 295 15.13 -2.46 -18.07
C TYR A 295 16.26 -3.09 -17.27
N GLU A 296 17.18 -2.25 -16.79
CA GLU A 296 18.11 -2.57 -15.73
C GLU A 296 17.60 -1.96 -14.42
N PHE A 297 17.54 -2.75 -13.34
CA PHE A 297 17.11 -2.29 -12.03
C PHE A 297 18.30 -2.23 -11.07
N ARG A 298 18.31 -1.23 -10.18
CA ARG A 298 19.30 -1.14 -9.10
C ARG A 298 18.71 -0.46 -7.86
N ALA A 299 19.26 -0.77 -6.70
CA ALA A 299 19.06 0.03 -5.49
C ALA A 299 20.14 1.12 -5.38
N VAL A 300 19.75 2.29 -4.88
CA VAL A 300 20.66 3.41 -4.61
C VAL A 300 20.49 3.85 -3.16
N ALA A 301 21.53 3.66 -2.36
CA ALA A 301 21.62 4.14 -0.99
C ALA A 301 22.18 5.56 -0.99
N GLN A 302 21.45 6.49 -0.39
CA GLN A 302 21.89 7.86 -0.18
C GLN A 302 22.27 8.06 1.29
N THR A 303 23.45 8.62 1.55
CA THR A 303 23.88 8.99 2.91
C THR A 303 23.27 10.32 3.36
N ILE A 304 23.33 10.63 4.66
CA ILE A 304 22.86 11.92 5.22
C ILE A 304 23.56 13.15 4.63
N GLU A 305 24.75 12.97 4.04
CA GLU A 305 25.52 14.00 3.36
C GLU A 305 25.27 14.05 1.84
N GLY A 306 24.34 13.23 1.34
CA GLY A 306 23.94 13.20 -0.07
C GLY A 306 24.83 12.35 -0.98
N ARG A 307 25.74 11.52 -0.46
CA ARG A 307 26.51 10.59 -1.29
C ARG A 307 25.66 9.40 -1.71
N GLU A 308 25.81 8.96 -2.95
CA GLU A 308 25.08 7.82 -3.49
C GLU A 308 26.00 6.60 -3.67
N ILE A 309 25.53 5.46 -3.17
CA ILE A 309 26.12 4.14 -3.35
C ILE A 309 25.11 3.30 -4.11
N VAL A 310 25.53 2.64 -5.19
CA VAL A 310 24.64 1.85 -6.06
C VAL A 310 24.88 0.36 -5.85
N SER A 311 23.83 -0.45 -5.92
CA SER A 311 23.93 -1.90 -5.97
C SER A 311 24.39 -2.39 -7.34
N ASP A 312 24.65 -3.69 -7.45
CA ASP A 312 24.65 -4.37 -8.75
C ASP A 312 23.32 -4.17 -9.48
N ARG A 313 23.38 -4.27 -10.81
CA ARG A 313 22.20 -4.16 -11.67
C ARG A 313 21.60 -5.53 -11.94
N GLN A 314 20.28 -5.59 -12.06
CA GLN A 314 19.56 -6.77 -12.48
C GLN A 314 18.68 -6.45 -13.69
N SER A 315 18.85 -7.21 -14.76
CA SER A 315 18.01 -7.10 -15.97
C SER A 315 16.63 -7.70 -15.73
N MET A 316 15.58 -7.00 -16.16
CA MET A 316 14.22 -7.52 -16.17
C MET A 316 13.40 -6.83 -17.28
N LYS A 317 12.61 -7.60 -18.01
CA LYS A 317 11.74 -7.09 -19.07
C LYS A 317 10.36 -6.80 -18.52
N VAL A 318 9.93 -5.55 -18.66
CA VAL A 318 8.58 -5.13 -18.28
C VAL A 318 7.64 -5.35 -19.46
N LEU A 319 6.72 -6.31 -19.32
CA LEU A 319 5.78 -6.72 -20.34
C LEU A 319 4.65 -5.69 -20.46
N PRO A 320 4.32 -5.21 -21.67
CA PRO A 320 3.25 -4.24 -21.85
C PRO A 320 1.91 -4.85 -21.43
N TRP A 321 1.04 -4.02 -20.85
CA TRP A 321 -0.34 -4.40 -20.56
C TRP A 321 -1.20 -4.32 -21.82
N ASN A 322 -1.15 -5.37 -22.63
CA ASN A 322 -1.99 -5.50 -23.82
C ASN A 322 -3.34 -6.10 -23.42
N LEU A 323 -4.32 -5.23 -23.15
CA LEU A 323 -5.67 -5.65 -22.80
C LEU A 323 -6.52 -5.88 -24.06
N VAL A 324 -7.09 -7.08 -24.17
CA VAL A 324 -8.17 -7.40 -25.12
C VAL A 324 -9.43 -7.68 -24.31
N ALA A 325 -10.53 -6.97 -24.58
CA ALA A 325 -11.77 -7.09 -23.84
C ALA A 325 -12.95 -7.44 -24.78
N GLY A 326 -13.82 -8.34 -24.34
CA GLY A 326 -15.08 -8.68 -25.04
C GLY A 326 -16.28 -7.83 -24.63
N THR A 327 -17.40 -8.02 -25.34
CA THR A 327 -18.74 -7.50 -25.01
C THR A 327 -19.62 -8.56 -24.33
N ALA A 328 -20.86 -8.22 -24.00
CA ALA A 328 -21.68 -8.90 -23.00
C ALA A 328 -22.29 -10.25 -23.41
N VAL A 329 -22.04 -10.79 -24.62
CA VAL A 329 -22.81 -11.93 -25.12
C VAL A 329 -21.97 -12.86 -26.00
N GLY A 330 -21.53 -13.97 -25.42
CA GLY A 330 -21.07 -15.17 -26.14
C GLY A 330 -20.10 -14.87 -27.27
N GLU A 331 -19.08 -14.10 -26.94
CA GLU A 331 -18.13 -13.65 -27.94
C GLU A 331 -17.03 -14.66 -28.16
N THR A 332 -16.58 -14.74 -29.41
CA THR A 332 -15.30 -15.37 -29.72
C THR A 332 -14.23 -14.29 -29.74
N LEU A 333 -13.36 -14.32 -28.74
CA LEU A 333 -12.18 -13.46 -28.69
C LEU A 333 -11.07 -14.12 -29.49
N ASP A 334 -10.81 -13.63 -30.70
CA ASP A 334 -9.72 -14.13 -31.55
C ASP A 334 -8.38 -13.56 -31.09
N TYR A 335 -7.55 -14.39 -30.47
CA TYR A 335 -6.16 -14.05 -30.18
C TYR A 335 -5.32 -14.17 -31.46
N ALA A 336 -5.08 -13.05 -32.15
CA ALA A 336 -4.41 -13.01 -33.46
C ALA A 336 -3.01 -12.33 -33.47
N ALA A 337 -2.44 -11.99 -32.32
CA ALA A 337 -1.28 -11.09 -32.24
C ALA A 337 0.11 -11.77 -32.37
N PRO A 338 1.13 -11.08 -32.93
CA PRO A 338 2.51 -11.57 -33.00
C PRO A 338 3.17 -11.57 -31.61
N ILE A 339 3.23 -12.76 -31.01
CA ILE A 339 4.14 -13.27 -29.96
C ILE A 339 5.05 -12.21 -29.29
N GLY A 340 4.52 -11.56 -28.25
CA GLY A 340 5.30 -11.14 -27.10
C GLY A 340 5.04 -12.09 -25.92
N THR A 341 5.98 -12.22 -24.99
CA THR A 341 5.77 -12.87 -23.69
C THR A 341 4.72 -12.08 -22.90
N GLY A 342 3.59 -12.69 -22.53
CA GLY A 342 2.53 -12.10 -21.70
C GLY A 342 1.43 -11.34 -22.47
N SER A 343 0.18 -11.78 -22.37
CA SER A 343 -1.02 -11.06 -22.84
C SER A 343 -2.14 -11.21 -21.82
N VAL A 344 -2.98 -10.17 -21.64
CA VAL A 344 -4.10 -10.19 -20.68
C VAL A 344 -5.42 -10.01 -21.41
N ILE A 345 -6.33 -10.95 -21.21
CA ILE A 345 -7.60 -11.02 -21.92
C ILE A 345 -8.74 -11.05 -20.92
N LEU A 346 -9.75 -10.20 -21.12
CA LEU A 346 -10.93 -10.12 -20.28
C LEU A 346 -12.17 -10.44 -21.12
N GLY A 347 -12.88 -11.50 -20.76
CA GLY A 347 -14.27 -11.63 -21.16
C GLY A 347 -15.16 -10.85 -20.20
N ARG A 348 -16.36 -10.49 -20.65
CA ARG A 348 -17.42 -9.98 -19.77
C ARG A 348 -18.25 -11.12 -19.19
N GLY A 349 -17.97 -12.35 -19.64
CA GLY A 349 -18.52 -13.60 -19.18
C GLY A 349 -19.81 -13.97 -19.89
N GLY A 350 -20.56 -14.90 -19.30
CA GLY A 350 -21.81 -15.34 -19.85
C GLY A 350 -21.63 -16.11 -21.16
N THR A 351 -20.71 -17.08 -21.20
CA THR A 351 -20.40 -18.01 -22.31
C THR A 351 -19.36 -17.54 -23.34
N ASP A 352 -18.44 -16.67 -22.93
CA ASP A 352 -17.33 -16.20 -23.75
C ASP A 352 -16.32 -17.32 -24.08
N VAL A 353 -15.85 -17.31 -25.34
CA VAL A 353 -14.87 -18.26 -25.86
C VAL A 353 -13.61 -17.53 -26.29
N LEU A 354 -12.46 -17.91 -25.74
CA LEU A 354 -11.16 -17.41 -26.20
C LEU A 354 -10.60 -18.33 -27.28
N HIS A 355 -10.56 -17.85 -28.52
CA HIS A 355 -9.94 -18.56 -29.63
C HIS A 355 -8.45 -18.23 -29.72
N LEU A 356 -7.61 -19.19 -29.32
CA LEU A 356 -6.18 -18.97 -29.16
C LEU A 356 -5.39 -19.01 -30.49
N ASN A 357 -6.00 -19.44 -31.59
CA ASN A 357 -5.36 -19.65 -32.91
C ASN A 357 -4.08 -20.51 -32.88
N ILE A 358 -3.93 -21.35 -31.86
CA ILE A 358 -2.84 -22.32 -31.70
C ILE A 358 -3.40 -23.72 -31.51
N LYS A 359 -2.61 -24.75 -31.81
CA LYS A 359 -2.99 -26.14 -31.56
C LYS A 359 -3.05 -26.41 -30.06
N ARG A 360 -3.97 -27.27 -29.62
CA ARG A 360 -4.05 -27.68 -28.21
C ARG A 360 -2.76 -28.32 -27.72
N SER A 361 -2.04 -29.02 -28.60
CA SER A 361 -0.74 -29.63 -28.31
C SER A 361 0.38 -28.62 -28.04
N SER A 362 0.15 -27.32 -28.23
CA SER A 362 1.12 -26.26 -27.92
C SER A 362 1.02 -25.76 -26.48
N ILE A 363 -0.01 -26.18 -25.73
CA ILE A 363 -0.18 -25.86 -24.30
C ILE A 363 0.72 -26.78 -23.47
N SER A 364 1.58 -26.21 -22.63
CA SER A 364 2.35 -26.96 -21.65
C SER A 364 1.59 -27.10 -20.33
N SER A 365 0.98 -26.01 -19.84
CA SER A 365 0.16 -26.04 -18.62
C SER A 365 -0.95 -25.00 -18.63
N ILE A 366 -1.95 -25.23 -17.77
CA ILE A 366 -3.02 -24.28 -17.44
C ILE A 366 -3.01 -24.14 -15.93
N ASN A 367 -2.91 -22.90 -15.42
CA ASN A 367 -2.87 -22.63 -13.99
C ASN A 367 -1.79 -23.44 -13.25
N GLY A 368 -0.64 -23.64 -13.91
CA GLY A 368 0.47 -24.44 -13.41
C GLY A 368 0.26 -25.96 -13.43
N LEU A 369 -0.87 -26.45 -13.94
CA LEU A 369 -1.16 -27.89 -14.07
C LEU A 369 -0.96 -28.39 -15.49
N ASP A 370 -0.49 -29.63 -15.61
CA ASP A 370 -0.56 -30.36 -16.88
C ASP A 370 -2.00 -30.44 -17.37
N LEU A 371 -2.19 -30.37 -18.70
CA LEU A 371 -3.52 -30.34 -19.30
C LEU A 371 -4.39 -31.56 -18.96
N SER A 372 -3.79 -32.73 -18.73
CA SER A 372 -4.50 -33.95 -18.32
C SER A 372 -4.95 -33.93 -16.86
N ALA A 373 -4.37 -33.07 -16.02
CA ALA A 373 -4.70 -32.90 -14.61
C ALA A 373 -5.62 -31.68 -14.37
N PHE A 374 -5.85 -30.85 -15.39
CA PHE A 374 -6.76 -29.72 -15.30
C PHE A 374 -8.21 -30.19 -15.10
N ASP A 375 -8.83 -29.74 -14.02
CA ASP A 375 -10.24 -29.96 -13.71
C ASP A 375 -10.91 -28.59 -13.48
N PRO A 376 -11.92 -28.20 -14.27
CA PRO A 376 -12.63 -26.94 -14.07
C PRO A 376 -13.33 -26.85 -12.71
N GLN A 377 -13.60 -27.97 -12.04
CA GLN A 377 -14.24 -27.99 -10.73
C GLN A 377 -13.26 -27.75 -9.56
N ALA A 378 -11.95 -27.75 -9.83
CA ALA A 378 -10.90 -27.56 -8.84
C ALA A 378 -10.03 -26.34 -9.17
N ILE A 379 -9.60 -25.63 -8.13
CA ILE A 379 -8.71 -24.48 -8.29
C ILE A 379 -7.24 -24.87 -8.07
N ALA A 380 -6.37 -24.36 -8.94
CA ALA A 380 -4.94 -24.65 -8.96
C ALA A 380 -4.09 -23.41 -8.61
N HIS A 381 -3.07 -23.07 -9.41
CA HIS A 381 -2.31 -21.82 -9.26
C HIS A 381 -2.94 -20.71 -10.09
N GLN A 382 -3.19 -19.55 -9.48
CA GLN A 382 -3.71 -18.36 -10.16
C GLN A 382 -2.70 -17.24 -10.04
N ALA A 383 -2.52 -16.50 -11.12
CA ALA A 383 -1.76 -15.26 -11.09
C ALA A 383 -2.60 -14.17 -10.42
N ILE A 384 -1.94 -13.21 -9.75
CA ILE A 384 -2.62 -12.09 -9.12
C ILE A 384 -2.12 -10.80 -9.77
N LEU A 385 -2.94 -10.24 -10.65
CA LEU A 385 -2.64 -9.03 -11.42
C LEU A 385 -3.64 -7.95 -11.03
N ARG A 386 -3.16 -6.71 -10.81
CA ARG A 386 -3.97 -5.59 -10.30
C ARG A 386 -4.87 -5.98 -9.12
N GLY A 387 -4.44 -6.92 -8.30
CA GLY A 387 -5.16 -7.40 -7.13
C GLY A 387 -6.39 -8.29 -7.38
N THR A 388 -6.57 -8.85 -8.58
CA THR A 388 -7.53 -9.95 -8.81
C THR A 388 -6.83 -11.19 -9.36
N ALA A 389 -7.51 -12.34 -9.29
CA ALA A 389 -7.00 -13.62 -9.73
C ALA A 389 -7.28 -13.88 -11.22
N PHE A 390 -6.25 -14.26 -11.97
CA PHE A 390 -6.32 -14.62 -13.38
C PHE A 390 -6.02 -16.11 -13.57
N ASP A 391 -6.71 -16.71 -14.54
CA ASP A 391 -6.25 -17.95 -15.12
C ASP A 391 -5.03 -17.68 -16.01
N SER A 392 -4.15 -18.67 -16.16
CA SER A 392 -2.99 -18.60 -17.04
C SER A 392 -2.85 -19.86 -17.89
N VAL A 393 -2.41 -19.65 -19.13
CA VAL A 393 -2.02 -20.70 -20.07
C VAL A 393 -0.55 -20.49 -20.40
N LYS A 394 0.27 -21.52 -20.18
CA LYS A 394 1.67 -21.56 -20.60
C LYS A 394 1.82 -22.40 -21.85
N LEU A 395 2.61 -21.92 -22.79
CA LEU A 395 2.92 -22.61 -24.03
C LEU A 395 4.26 -23.35 -23.92
N ILE A 396 4.46 -24.35 -24.78
CA ILE A 396 5.72 -25.11 -24.85
C ILE A 396 6.89 -24.21 -25.25
N ASP A 397 6.63 -23.13 -26.00
CA ASP A 397 7.65 -22.15 -26.39
C ASP A 397 7.94 -21.08 -25.33
N GLY A 398 7.36 -21.22 -24.13
CA GLY A 398 7.60 -20.34 -22.99
C GLY A 398 6.70 -19.10 -22.93
N ARG A 399 5.85 -18.84 -23.94
CA ARG A 399 4.85 -17.77 -23.85
C ARG A 399 3.77 -18.08 -22.81
N GLU A 400 3.17 -17.01 -22.30
CA GLU A 400 2.09 -17.08 -21.32
C GLU A 400 0.94 -16.14 -21.69
N ILE A 401 -0.29 -16.58 -21.43
CA ILE A 401 -1.55 -15.87 -21.67
C ILE A 401 -2.33 -15.88 -20.37
N TYR A 402 -2.82 -14.72 -19.95
CA TYR A 402 -3.57 -14.52 -18.71
C TYR A 402 -4.99 -14.08 -19.05
N PHE A 403 -5.98 -14.66 -18.40
CA PHE A 403 -7.38 -14.32 -18.69
C PHE A 403 -8.33 -14.45 -17.51
N GLN A 404 -9.46 -13.76 -17.61
CA GLN A 404 -10.58 -13.75 -16.66
C GLN A 404 -11.89 -13.63 -17.45
N GLY A 405 -13.00 -14.17 -16.93
CA GLY A 405 -14.32 -14.08 -17.58
C GLY A 405 -14.43 -14.89 -18.88
N ILE A 406 -13.70 -16.00 -19.00
CA ILE A 406 -13.72 -16.87 -20.18
C ILE A 406 -14.23 -18.25 -19.77
N GLU A 407 -15.28 -18.72 -20.44
CA GLU A 407 -15.93 -20.01 -20.12
C GLU A 407 -15.32 -21.19 -20.88
N ALA A 408 -14.71 -20.94 -22.05
CA ALA A 408 -14.00 -21.98 -22.80
C ALA A 408 -12.84 -21.46 -23.66
N LEU A 409 -11.86 -22.34 -23.90
CA LEU A 409 -10.76 -22.09 -24.84
C LEU A 409 -11.00 -22.86 -26.14
N ARG A 410 -10.91 -22.18 -27.28
CA ARG A 410 -10.91 -22.79 -28.61
C ARG A 410 -9.50 -22.81 -29.18
N PHE A 411 -9.13 -23.93 -29.78
CA PHE A 411 -7.84 -24.14 -30.44
C PHE A 411 -8.00 -24.17 -31.97
N SER A 412 -6.90 -24.01 -32.70
CA SER A 412 -6.90 -23.99 -34.18
C SER A 412 -7.15 -25.35 -34.83
N ASP A 413 -7.19 -26.43 -34.05
CA ASP A 413 -7.63 -27.77 -34.45
C ASP A 413 -9.13 -28.01 -34.15
N ASP A 414 -9.88 -26.93 -33.88
CA ASP A 414 -11.29 -26.91 -33.49
C ASP A 414 -11.63 -27.67 -32.19
N THR A 415 -10.62 -28.11 -31.45
CA THR A 415 -10.85 -28.64 -30.11
C THR A 415 -11.22 -27.53 -29.13
N MET A 416 -12.06 -27.87 -28.16
CA MET A 416 -12.51 -26.97 -27.10
C MET A 416 -12.06 -27.48 -25.73
N LEU A 417 -11.74 -26.57 -24.82
CA LEU A 417 -11.58 -26.87 -23.41
C LEU A 417 -12.56 -26.03 -22.61
N GLU A 418 -13.50 -26.70 -21.94
CA GLU A 418 -14.43 -26.06 -21.01
C GLU A 418 -13.69 -25.66 -19.72
N LEU A 419 -13.93 -24.43 -19.26
CA LEU A 419 -13.38 -23.89 -18.02
C LEU A 419 -14.43 -23.77 -16.93
N GLN A 420 -15.69 -23.56 -17.29
CA GLN A 420 -16.79 -23.34 -16.33
C GLN A 420 -17.31 -24.63 -15.69
N VAL A 421 -17.96 -24.51 -14.53
CA VAL A 421 -18.63 -25.64 -13.85
C VAL A 421 -20.05 -25.81 -14.40
N ARG A 422 -20.39 -27.02 -14.85
CA ARG A 422 -21.75 -27.39 -15.28
C ARG A 422 -22.37 -28.38 -14.30
N PRO A 423 -23.44 -28.00 -13.59
CA PRO A 423 -24.20 -28.94 -12.82
C PRO A 423 -25.16 -29.74 -13.71
N ASN A 424 -25.67 -30.87 -13.21
CA ASN A 424 -26.42 -31.84 -14.01
C ASN A 424 -27.96 -31.66 -13.96
N ASP A 425 -28.44 -30.60 -13.33
CA ASP A 425 -29.86 -30.35 -13.04
C ASP A 425 -30.69 -30.14 -14.32
N LEU A 426 -31.93 -30.64 -14.30
CA LEU A 426 -32.77 -30.80 -15.50
C LEU A 426 -33.01 -29.49 -16.27
N TYR A 427 -33.21 -28.39 -15.53
CA TYR A 427 -33.53 -27.07 -16.09
C TYR A 427 -32.35 -26.10 -16.02
N TYR A 428 -31.13 -26.56 -15.70
CA TYR A 428 -29.92 -25.72 -15.63
C TYR A 428 -29.69 -24.92 -16.91
N SER A 429 -30.01 -25.48 -18.09
CA SER A 429 -29.84 -24.80 -19.37
C SER A 429 -30.74 -23.58 -19.57
N GLN A 430 -31.80 -23.42 -18.75
CA GLN A 430 -32.74 -22.30 -18.82
C GLN A 430 -32.39 -21.16 -17.85
N GLN A 431 -31.44 -21.37 -16.93
CA GLN A 431 -31.09 -20.44 -15.87
C GLN A 431 -30.19 -19.30 -16.36
N TRP A 432 -30.78 -18.39 -17.15
CA TRP A 432 -30.11 -17.22 -17.70
C TRP A 432 -29.46 -16.33 -16.63
N ASN A 433 -30.05 -16.31 -15.43
CA ASN A 433 -29.58 -15.53 -14.30
C ASN A 433 -28.18 -15.94 -13.84
N LEU A 434 -27.81 -17.22 -14.00
CA LEU A 434 -26.48 -17.70 -13.68
C LEU A 434 -25.44 -17.15 -14.66
N ARG A 435 -25.78 -17.15 -15.96
CA ARG A 435 -24.88 -16.74 -17.06
C ARG A 435 -24.69 -15.24 -17.08
N ALA A 436 -25.79 -14.49 -16.90
CA ALA A 436 -25.72 -13.03 -16.86
C ALA A 436 -24.85 -12.52 -15.71
N SER A 437 -24.61 -13.33 -14.67
CA SER A 437 -23.82 -12.97 -13.51
C SER A 437 -22.59 -13.85 -13.29
N ASP A 438 -22.15 -14.63 -14.29
CA ASP A 438 -20.93 -15.48 -14.24
C ASP A 438 -20.82 -16.42 -13.05
N VAL A 439 -21.94 -17.00 -12.62
CA VAL A 439 -21.96 -17.88 -11.44
C VAL A 439 -21.16 -19.16 -11.70
N GLU A 440 -21.21 -19.70 -12.92
CA GLU A 440 -20.50 -20.93 -13.29
C GLU A 440 -18.99 -20.82 -13.17
N SER A 441 -18.45 -19.66 -13.54
CA SER A 441 -17.01 -19.38 -13.46
C SER A 441 -16.59 -19.15 -11.99
N ALA A 442 -17.45 -18.53 -11.18
CA ALA A 442 -17.24 -18.42 -9.73
C ALA A 442 -17.21 -19.80 -9.02
N TRP A 443 -18.00 -20.78 -9.48
CA TRP A 443 -18.05 -22.14 -8.90
C TRP A 443 -16.74 -22.93 -8.99
N ARG A 444 -15.81 -22.49 -9.84
CA ARG A 444 -14.44 -23.02 -9.90
C ARG A 444 -13.65 -22.69 -8.63
N PHE A 445 -13.93 -21.53 -8.04
CA PHE A 445 -13.27 -21.04 -6.83
C PHE A 445 -14.01 -21.48 -5.57
N THR A 446 -15.35 -21.43 -5.58
CA THR A 446 -16.18 -21.87 -4.46
C THR A 446 -17.61 -22.17 -4.88
N LYS A 447 -18.22 -23.17 -4.26
CA LYS A 447 -19.65 -23.49 -4.40
C LYS A 447 -20.44 -23.05 -3.16
N GLY A 448 -19.85 -22.17 -2.34
CA GLY A 448 -20.34 -21.76 -1.03
C GLY A 448 -19.64 -22.48 0.13
N SER A 449 -19.91 -22.03 1.35
CA SER A 449 -19.35 -22.58 2.59
C SER A 449 -20.38 -22.65 3.70
N LYS A 450 -20.27 -23.68 4.55
CA LYS A 450 -21.03 -23.81 5.79
C LYS A 450 -20.74 -22.70 6.81
N ASP A 451 -19.64 -21.97 6.63
CA ASP A 451 -19.24 -20.85 7.49
C ASP A 451 -19.97 -19.55 7.12
N VAL A 452 -20.75 -19.57 6.03
CA VAL A 452 -21.65 -18.49 5.62
C VAL A 452 -23.10 -18.96 5.79
N LEU A 453 -23.90 -18.13 6.44
CA LEU A 453 -25.33 -18.30 6.62
C LEU A 453 -26.07 -17.39 5.64
N LEU A 454 -26.92 -17.96 4.81
CA LEU A 454 -27.92 -17.21 4.08
C LEU A 454 -29.14 -17.03 4.97
N VAL A 455 -29.76 -15.86 4.94
CA VAL A 455 -31.01 -15.59 5.67
C VAL A 455 -32.06 -15.14 4.67
N SER A 456 -33.21 -15.80 4.64
CA SER A 456 -34.36 -15.37 3.85
C SER A 456 -35.36 -14.67 4.75
N ILE A 457 -35.41 -13.34 4.64
CA ILE A 457 -36.44 -12.49 5.26
C ILE A 457 -37.57 -12.38 4.23
N ASP A 458 -38.54 -13.28 4.33
CA ASP A 458 -39.58 -13.44 3.31
C ASP A 458 -40.85 -14.07 3.90
N SER A 459 -41.74 -14.61 3.07
CA SER A 459 -43.02 -15.21 3.44
C SER A 459 -42.90 -16.58 4.12
N GLY A 460 -41.70 -17.15 4.16
CA GLY A 460 -41.42 -18.46 4.75
C GLY A 460 -41.33 -19.57 3.72
N VAL A 461 -41.40 -20.82 4.20
CA VAL A 461 -41.49 -22.02 3.38
C VAL A 461 -42.62 -22.91 3.90
N PRO A 462 -43.29 -23.71 3.06
CA PRO A 462 -44.29 -24.66 3.54
C PRO A 462 -43.68 -25.72 4.47
N LEU A 463 -44.02 -25.66 5.76
CA LEU A 463 -43.57 -26.61 6.80
C LEU A 463 -44.68 -27.60 7.17
N THR A 464 -45.95 -27.20 7.09
CA THR A 464 -47.09 -28.06 7.39
C THR A 464 -47.97 -28.30 6.16
N ASN A 465 -48.65 -29.46 6.13
CA ASN A 465 -49.59 -29.86 5.06
C ASN A 465 -49.01 -29.87 3.63
N THR A 466 -47.70 -30.06 3.48
CA THR A 466 -47.04 -30.13 2.18
C THR A 466 -47.33 -31.45 1.47
N PRO A 467 -47.82 -31.45 0.22
CA PRO A 467 -48.01 -32.66 -0.57
C PRO A 467 -46.72 -33.49 -0.72
N GLU A 468 -46.86 -34.80 -0.91
CA GLU A 468 -45.72 -35.65 -1.28
C GLU A 468 -45.14 -35.20 -2.63
N GLY A 469 -43.81 -35.08 -2.71
CA GLY A 469 -43.13 -34.52 -3.89
C GLY A 469 -43.01 -33.00 -3.92
N SER A 470 -43.44 -32.30 -2.87
CA SER A 470 -43.13 -30.88 -2.65
C SER A 470 -41.69 -30.65 -2.17
N LEU A 471 -41.15 -29.47 -2.45
CA LEU A 471 -39.82 -29.02 -1.99
C LEU A 471 -38.64 -29.94 -2.41
N VAL A 472 -38.79 -30.65 -3.53
CA VAL A 472 -37.75 -31.56 -4.06
C VAL A 472 -36.44 -30.82 -4.34
N ASP A 473 -36.53 -29.57 -4.76
CA ASP A 473 -35.38 -28.70 -4.96
C ASP A 473 -34.69 -28.34 -3.63
N LEU A 474 -35.34 -28.43 -2.49
CA LEU A 474 -34.73 -28.12 -1.18
C LEU A 474 -34.28 -29.36 -0.40
N ALA A 475 -34.30 -30.55 -1.02
CA ALA A 475 -34.03 -31.82 -0.33
C ALA A 475 -32.64 -31.91 0.34
N SER A 476 -31.60 -31.33 -0.27
CA SER A 476 -30.25 -31.25 0.31
C SER A 476 -29.96 -29.90 1.00
N THR A 477 -30.88 -28.95 0.85
CA THR A 477 -30.75 -27.60 1.40
C THR A 477 -30.92 -27.66 2.90
N ARG A 478 -29.91 -27.18 3.62
CA ARG A 478 -29.90 -27.19 5.10
C ARG A 478 -30.68 -25.99 5.62
N LEU A 479 -32.00 -26.13 5.61
CA LEU A 479 -32.92 -25.14 6.15
C LEU A 479 -32.86 -25.13 7.68
N ILE A 480 -32.86 -23.93 8.24
CA ILE A 480 -33.05 -23.66 9.67
C ILE A 480 -34.36 -22.88 9.75
N THR A 481 -35.38 -23.49 10.34
CA THR A 481 -36.76 -22.99 10.35
C THR A 481 -37.36 -23.18 11.74
N ASP A 482 -38.34 -22.35 12.09
CA ASP A 482 -39.22 -22.55 13.22
C ASP A 482 -40.71 -22.63 12.76
N PRO A 483 -41.65 -23.05 13.63
CA PRO A 483 -43.05 -23.17 13.24
C PRO A 483 -43.72 -21.87 12.75
N THR A 484 -43.19 -20.70 13.11
CA THR A 484 -43.71 -19.39 12.66
C THR A 484 -43.29 -19.06 11.22
N ASP A 485 -42.32 -19.79 10.67
CA ASP A 485 -41.86 -19.67 9.28
C ASP A 485 -42.73 -20.44 8.28
N ASP A 486 -43.79 -21.12 8.75
CA ASP A 486 -44.69 -21.90 7.90
C ASP A 486 -45.45 -20.99 6.92
N ASP A 487 -45.18 -21.17 5.62
CA ASP A 487 -45.97 -20.59 4.55
C ASP A 487 -46.99 -21.60 4.02
N GLN A 488 -48.25 -21.41 4.38
CA GLN A 488 -49.35 -22.28 3.91
C GLN A 488 -49.71 -22.03 2.43
N SER A 489 -49.03 -21.12 1.74
CA SER A 489 -49.22 -20.92 0.30
C SER A 489 -48.65 -22.12 -0.49
N ILE A 490 -49.53 -22.79 -1.25
CA ILE A 490 -49.17 -23.89 -2.16
C ILE A 490 -49.17 -23.35 -3.60
N GLY A 491 -48.17 -23.74 -4.40
CA GLY A 491 -47.86 -23.18 -5.71
C GLY A 491 -46.71 -22.16 -5.65
N ALA A 492 -46.96 -20.93 -6.09
CA ALA A 492 -45.98 -19.84 -6.22
C ALA A 492 -45.64 -19.14 -4.88
N GLY A 493 -45.18 -19.92 -3.89
CA GLY A 493 -44.71 -19.37 -2.60
C GLY A 493 -43.52 -18.43 -2.81
N HIS A 494 -43.64 -17.18 -2.35
CA HIS A 494 -42.67 -16.12 -2.62
C HIS A 494 -41.31 -16.39 -1.94
N GLY A 495 -41.32 -16.83 -0.68
CA GLY A 495 -40.11 -17.13 0.10
C GLY A 495 -39.43 -18.40 -0.38
N HIS A 496 -40.21 -19.43 -0.70
CA HIS A 496 -39.69 -20.63 -1.35
C HIS A 496 -39.00 -20.31 -2.68
N SER A 497 -39.60 -19.47 -3.54
CA SER A 497 -39.00 -19.07 -4.82
C SER A 497 -37.67 -18.35 -4.63
N ALA A 498 -37.58 -17.45 -3.62
CA ALA A 498 -36.32 -16.80 -3.28
C ALA A 498 -35.25 -17.80 -2.81
N ILE A 499 -35.61 -18.77 -1.97
CA ILE A 499 -34.69 -19.81 -1.50
C ILE A 499 -34.28 -20.76 -2.64
N SER A 500 -35.17 -21.07 -3.57
CA SER A 500 -34.89 -21.88 -4.76
C SER A 500 -33.77 -21.25 -5.61
N VAL A 501 -33.83 -19.93 -5.87
CA VAL A 501 -32.74 -19.18 -6.52
C VAL A 501 -31.42 -19.28 -5.74
N MET A 502 -31.48 -19.09 -4.42
CA MET A 502 -30.26 -19.03 -3.60
C MET A 502 -29.60 -20.40 -3.44
N SER A 503 -30.38 -21.45 -3.21
CA SER A 503 -29.90 -22.70 -2.62
C SER A 503 -30.73 -23.94 -3.00
N ALA A 504 -31.38 -23.97 -4.16
CA ALA A 504 -31.86 -25.23 -4.72
C ALA A 504 -30.72 -26.26 -4.81
N THR A 505 -31.09 -27.52 -4.58
CA THR A 505 -30.23 -28.69 -4.49
C THR A 505 -29.50 -28.86 -5.82
N PRO A 506 -28.17 -28.73 -5.83
CA PRO A 506 -27.40 -28.87 -7.05
C PRO A 506 -27.11 -30.33 -7.36
N ASN A 507 -26.87 -30.63 -8.63
CA ASN A 507 -26.36 -31.92 -9.10
C ASN A 507 -27.24 -33.14 -8.77
N ASN A 508 -28.56 -32.96 -8.61
CA ASN A 508 -29.48 -34.08 -8.33
C ASN A 508 -30.20 -34.61 -9.57
N ALA A 509 -29.85 -34.12 -10.77
CA ALA A 509 -30.50 -34.43 -12.05
C ALA A 509 -32.00 -34.05 -12.13
N GLU A 510 -32.48 -33.21 -11.22
CA GLU A 510 -33.85 -32.73 -11.13
C GLU A 510 -33.87 -31.20 -11.10
N GLY A 511 -35.04 -30.59 -11.32
CA GLY A 511 -35.26 -29.16 -11.07
C GLY A 511 -34.20 -28.18 -11.62
N ILE A 512 -33.87 -27.18 -10.82
CA ILE A 512 -32.85 -26.16 -11.05
C ILE A 512 -31.72 -26.27 -10.03
N THR A 513 -30.57 -25.65 -10.28
CA THR A 513 -29.51 -25.49 -9.28
C THR A 513 -29.61 -24.12 -8.58
N GLY A 514 -29.38 -24.09 -7.27
CA GLY A 514 -29.15 -22.84 -6.55
C GLY A 514 -27.78 -22.26 -6.85
N ILE A 515 -27.60 -20.96 -6.60
CA ILE A 515 -26.30 -20.28 -6.74
C ILE A 515 -25.30 -20.75 -5.66
N ASN A 516 -25.76 -20.97 -4.43
CA ASN A 516 -24.93 -21.46 -3.32
C ASN A 516 -25.35 -22.88 -2.92
N TRP A 517 -24.40 -23.80 -3.04
CA TRP A 517 -24.61 -25.24 -2.85
C TRP A 517 -24.39 -25.69 -1.39
N ASN A 518 -23.67 -24.88 -0.60
CA ASN A 518 -23.02 -25.33 0.62
C ASN A 518 -23.37 -24.53 1.88
N SER A 519 -23.96 -23.34 1.75
CA SER A 519 -24.41 -22.56 2.91
C SER A 519 -25.71 -23.10 3.48
N ASN A 520 -25.93 -22.86 4.77
CA ASN A 520 -27.24 -23.11 5.38
C ASN A 520 -28.15 -21.89 5.11
N VAL A 521 -29.47 -22.12 5.09
CA VAL A 521 -30.46 -21.05 4.92
C VAL A 521 -31.29 -20.94 6.19
N TYR A 522 -31.17 -19.82 6.88
CA TYR A 522 -32.05 -19.43 7.98
C TYR A 522 -33.29 -18.77 7.39
N VAL A 523 -34.45 -19.41 7.56
CA VAL A 523 -35.73 -18.86 7.10
C VAL A 523 -36.30 -18.01 8.21
N THR A 524 -36.87 -16.85 7.88
CA THR A 524 -37.58 -16.03 8.86
C THR A 524 -38.73 -15.27 8.21
N LYS A 525 -39.91 -15.33 8.85
CA LYS A 525 -41.15 -14.73 8.33
C LYS A 525 -41.64 -13.49 9.12
N PRO A 526 -41.24 -12.26 8.77
CA PRO A 526 -41.63 -11.06 9.52
C PRO A 526 -43.04 -10.53 9.20
N TYR A 527 -43.92 -11.36 8.62
CA TYR A 527 -45.28 -10.99 8.20
C TYR A 527 -46.36 -11.38 9.22
N GLY A 528 -45.96 -11.90 10.39
CA GLY A 528 -46.87 -12.46 11.37
C GLY A 528 -46.38 -12.29 12.81
N GLU A 529 -46.04 -13.41 13.45
CA GLU A 529 -45.77 -13.48 14.90
C GLU A 529 -44.42 -12.85 15.30
N ILE A 530 -43.48 -12.78 14.36
CA ILE A 530 -42.16 -12.16 14.55
C ILE A 530 -42.06 -10.87 13.74
N THR A 531 -41.32 -9.89 14.28
CA THR A 531 -41.04 -8.62 13.59
C THR A 531 -39.73 -8.71 12.82
N LEU A 532 -39.51 -7.82 11.86
CA LEU A 532 -38.28 -7.71 11.10
C LEU A 532 -37.05 -7.50 12.02
N GLN A 533 -37.12 -6.54 12.95
CA GLN A 533 -35.98 -6.29 13.84
C GLN A 533 -35.66 -7.53 14.70
N GLN A 534 -36.68 -8.27 15.13
CA GLN A 534 -36.49 -9.52 15.87
C GLN A 534 -35.88 -10.61 14.97
N SER A 535 -36.38 -10.75 13.74
CA SER A 535 -35.86 -11.68 12.72
C SER A 535 -34.37 -11.48 12.47
N ILE A 536 -33.92 -10.22 12.31
CA ILE A 536 -32.51 -9.88 12.13
C ILE A 536 -31.71 -10.22 13.37
N LYS A 537 -32.18 -9.83 14.58
CA LYS A 537 -31.48 -10.11 15.84
C LYS A 537 -31.29 -11.61 16.10
N ASP A 538 -32.30 -12.41 15.79
CA ASP A 538 -32.25 -13.86 16.00
C ASP A 538 -31.29 -14.55 15.04
N ALA A 539 -31.35 -14.19 13.75
CA ALA A 539 -30.40 -14.70 12.76
C ALA A 539 -28.94 -14.29 13.09
N ILE A 540 -28.70 -13.04 13.51
CA ILE A 540 -27.38 -12.59 13.98
C ILE A 540 -26.93 -13.35 15.22
N SER A 541 -27.82 -13.56 16.19
CA SER A 541 -27.49 -14.31 17.42
C SER A 541 -27.14 -15.75 17.11
N TYR A 542 -27.91 -16.41 16.23
CA TYR A 542 -27.61 -17.74 15.73
C TYR A 542 -26.25 -17.78 15.04
N ALA A 543 -25.96 -16.83 14.16
CA ALA A 543 -24.70 -16.78 13.43
C ALA A 543 -23.49 -16.58 14.37
N ARG A 544 -23.59 -15.66 15.33
CA ARG A 544 -22.53 -15.44 16.34
C ARG A 544 -22.29 -16.69 17.17
N ALA A 545 -23.35 -17.38 17.62
CA ALA A 545 -23.25 -18.62 18.38
C ALA A 545 -22.59 -19.76 17.58
N ASN A 546 -22.68 -19.71 16.24
CA ASN A 546 -22.14 -20.72 15.34
C ASN A 546 -20.92 -20.24 14.53
N HIS A 547 -20.34 -19.09 14.89
CA HIS A 547 -19.18 -18.48 14.23
C HIS A 547 -19.33 -18.30 12.70
N LYS A 548 -20.50 -17.84 12.25
CA LYS A 548 -20.83 -17.67 10.84
C LYS A 548 -20.82 -16.20 10.39
N ARG A 549 -20.51 -15.97 9.11
CA ARG A 549 -20.88 -14.73 8.39
C ARG A 549 -22.33 -14.81 7.92
N VAL A 550 -23.00 -13.68 7.71
CA VAL A 550 -24.46 -13.64 7.46
C VAL A 550 -24.82 -12.78 6.27
N VAL A 551 -25.40 -13.38 5.24
CA VAL A 551 -25.96 -12.64 4.11
C VAL A 551 -27.48 -12.68 4.19
N PHE A 552 -28.10 -11.51 4.39
CA PHE A 552 -29.54 -11.38 4.39
C PHE A 552 -30.06 -11.13 2.97
N GLN A 553 -30.98 -11.96 2.53
CA GLN A 553 -31.90 -11.71 1.43
C GLN A 553 -33.20 -11.16 2.02
N GLY A 554 -33.56 -9.91 1.69
CA GLY A 554 -34.82 -9.31 2.12
C GLY A 554 -35.73 -8.92 0.96
N GLY A 555 -36.72 -9.76 0.65
CA GLY A 555 -37.72 -9.55 -0.41
C GLY A 555 -38.76 -8.47 -0.09
N ILE A 556 -38.43 -7.56 0.83
CA ILE A 556 -39.30 -6.54 1.41
C ILE A 556 -38.90 -5.15 0.92
N ALA A 557 -39.91 -4.32 0.64
CA ALA A 557 -39.76 -2.92 0.24
C ALA A 557 -40.92 -2.08 0.80
N GLY A 558 -40.78 -0.76 0.82
CA GLY A 558 -41.71 0.20 1.42
C GLY A 558 -41.26 0.71 2.79
N GLU A 559 -41.66 1.95 3.12
CA GLU A 559 -41.21 2.68 4.31
C GLU A 559 -41.70 2.06 5.64
N LEU A 560 -42.79 1.27 5.63
CA LEU A 560 -43.29 0.59 6.84
C LEU A 560 -42.28 -0.36 7.48
N TRP A 561 -41.39 -0.94 6.68
CA TRP A 561 -40.40 -1.88 7.18
C TRP A 561 -39.33 -1.21 8.04
N LEU A 562 -39.14 0.10 7.91
CA LEU A 562 -38.19 0.87 8.73
C LEU A 562 -38.58 0.87 10.21
N THR A 563 -39.86 0.67 10.53
CA THR A 563 -40.40 0.70 11.90
C THR A 563 -41.04 -0.62 12.35
N ASN A 564 -40.82 -1.70 11.59
CA ASN A 564 -41.36 -3.01 11.95
C ASN A 564 -40.56 -3.66 13.09
N GLY A 565 -41.08 -3.57 14.32
CA GLY A 565 -40.45 -4.10 15.54
C GLY A 565 -39.65 -3.09 16.36
N GLY A 566 -39.73 -1.79 16.03
CA GLY A 566 -39.04 -0.72 16.74
C GLY A 566 -38.99 0.57 15.92
N THR A 567 -38.16 1.52 16.33
CA THR A 567 -37.86 2.74 15.58
C THR A 567 -36.83 2.48 14.47
N GLN A 568 -36.77 3.34 13.46
CA GLN A 568 -35.74 3.28 12.42
C GLN A 568 -34.32 3.42 13.01
N ALA A 569 -34.14 4.28 14.03
CA ALA A 569 -32.85 4.45 14.68
C ALA A 569 -32.36 3.14 15.33
N GLU A 570 -33.26 2.35 15.91
CA GLU A 570 -32.93 1.03 16.45
C GLU A 570 -32.55 0.04 15.34
N LEU A 571 -33.24 0.07 14.19
CA LEU A 571 -32.87 -0.74 13.02
C LEU A 571 -31.48 -0.39 12.49
N GLU A 572 -31.18 0.91 12.34
CA GLU A 572 -29.87 1.39 11.89
C GLU A 572 -28.75 1.06 12.90
N GLN A 573 -29.06 1.05 14.19
CA GLN A 573 -28.12 0.57 15.21
C GLN A 573 -27.82 -0.91 15.05
N ILE A 574 -28.82 -1.75 14.75
CA ILE A 574 -28.61 -3.18 14.47
C ILE A 574 -27.65 -3.36 13.28
N PHE A 575 -27.84 -2.61 12.19
CA PHE A 575 -26.95 -2.67 11.02
C PHE A 575 -25.51 -2.30 11.36
N SER A 576 -25.33 -1.26 12.18
CA SER A 576 -24.01 -0.83 12.65
C SER A 576 -23.35 -1.89 13.54
N ASP A 577 -24.11 -2.49 14.46
CA ASP A 577 -23.61 -3.47 15.45
C ASP A 577 -23.20 -4.82 14.83
N CYS A 578 -23.65 -5.11 13.60
CA CYS A 578 -23.33 -6.34 12.88
C CYS A 578 -22.55 -6.13 11.59
N ALA A 579 -22.05 -4.92 11.31
CA ALA A 579 -21.31 -4.60 10.08
C ALA A 579 -20.04 -5.43 9.88
N ASP A 580 -19.48 -5.99 10.95
CA ASP A 580 -18.32 -6.88 10.92
C ASP A 580 -18.64 -8.29 10.41
N ILE A 581 -19.90 -8.75 10.52
CA ILE A 581 -20.29 -10.13 10.20
C ILE A 581 -21.45 -10.26 9.21
N ALA A 582 -22.18 -9.18 8.91
CA ALA A 582 -23.43 -9.23 8.16
C ALA A 582 -23.51 -8.23 7.02
N VAL A 583 -24.15 -8.64 5.93
CA VAL A 583 -24.49 -7.82 4.76
C VAL A 583 -25.94 -8.06 4.36
N PHE A 584 -26.63 -7.02 3.89
CA PHE A 584 -28.07 -7.02 3.61
C PHE A 584 -28.35 -6.69 2.15
N ALA A 585 -28.84 -7.67 1.38
CA ALA A 585 -29.33 -7.51 0.02
C ALA A 585 -30.86 -7.28 0.03
N MET A 586 -31.25 -6.02 -0.02
CA MET A 586 -32.65 -5.58 0.12
C MET A 586 -33.23 -5.21 -1.25
N ALA A 587 -34.44 -5.67 -1.54
CA ALA A 587 -35.13 -5.33 -2.77
C ALA A 587 -35.33 -3.80 -2.90
N ALA A 588 -35.06 -3.24 -4.08
CA ALA A 588 -35.21 -1.81 -4.34
C ALA A 588 -36.68 -1.34 -4.38
N GLY A 589 -37.63 -2.25 -4.54
CA GLY A 589 -39.06 -1.99 -4.72
C GLY A 589 -39.49 -2.02 -6.19
N ASN A 590 -40.80 -2.21 -6.41
CA ASN A 590 -41.39 -2.54 -7.72
C ASN A 590 -42.37 -1.47 -8.25
N GLY A 591 -42.21 -0.19 -7.85
CA GLY A 591 -43.11 0.90 -8.24
C GLY A 591 -42.67 1.69 -9.48
N ASN A 592 -41.47 1.43 -10.01
CA ASN A 592 -40.81 2.31 -10.99
C ASN A 592 -40.73 3.76 -10.49
N VAL A 593 -40.43 3.94 -9.21
CA VAL A 593 -40.31 5.25 -8.57
C VAL A 593 -38.85 5.55 -8.23
N ASP A 594 -38.57 6.84 -8.06
CA ASP A 594 -37.30 7.30 -7.51
C ASP A 594 -37.27 6.99 -6.00
N MET A 595 -36.31 6.16 -5.60
CA MET A 595 -36.07 5.76 -4.21
C MET A 595 -35.67 6.93 -3.32
N ASP A 596 -35.24 8.05 -3.90
CA ASP A 596 -34.92 9.24 -3.13
C ASP A 596 -36.17 9.89 -2.53
N ASP A 597 -37.33 9.70 -3.15
CA ASP A 597 -38.62 10.23 -2.70
C ASP A 597 -39.31 9.29 -1.67
N PRO A 598 -39.29 9.64 -0.36
CA PRO A 598 -39.96 8.84 0.67
C PRO A 598 -41.49 8.92 0.61
N THR A 599 -42.07 9.82 -0.20
CA THR A 599 -43.53 10.02 -0.24
C THR A 599 -44.25 8.86 -0.95
N ASN A 600 -43.52 8.08 -1.77
CA ASN A 600 -43.99 6.81 -2.33
C ASN A 600 -43.94 5.70 -1.27
N PHE A 601 -44.65 5.91 -0.16
CA PHE A 601 -44.53 5.17 1.10
C PHE A 601 -44.58 3.64 0.96
N TRP A 602 -45.42 3.13 0.05
CA TRP A 602 -45.61 1.69 -0.19
C TRP A 602 -44.63 1.09 -1.19
N GLU A 603 -44.17 1.91 -2.13
CA GLU A 603 -43.45 1.45 -3.29
C GLU A 603 -41.98 1.82 -3.25
N SER A 604 -41.54 2.72 -2.36
CA SER A 604 -40.14 3.08 -2.18
C SER A 604 -39.28 1.89 -1.74
N GLY A 605 -37.96 2.05 -1.77
CA GLY A 605 -37.06 0.99 -1.36
C GLY A 605 -36.98 0.71 0.15
N GLY A 606 -37.69 1.47 1.00
CA GLY A 606 -37.68 1.27 2.45
C GLY A 606 -36.27 1.10 3.02
N ILE A 607 -35.96 -0.09 3.52
CA ILE A 607 -34.63 -0.45 4.07
C ILE A 607 -33.52 -0.29 3.05
N GLY A 608 -33.75 -0.59 1.77
CA GLY A 608 -32.73 -0.44 0.72
C GLY A 608 -32.18 0.99 0.64
N ARG A 609 -32.99 2.00 1.00
CA ARG A 609 -32.59 3.41 1.04
C ARG A 609 -31.50 3.71 2.08
N LEU A 610 -31.32 2.81 3.06
CA LEU A 610 -30.32 2.93 4.11
C LEU A 610 -28.90 2.58 3.63
N GLU A 611 -28.72 2.09 2.39
CA GLU A 611 -27.40 1.84 1.80
C GLU A 611 -26.48 3.06 1.84
N ALA A 612 -27.07 4.26 1.73
CA ALA A 612 -26.35 5.53 1.75
C ALA A 612 -25.68 5.82 3.11
N ASN A 613 -26.19 5.22 4.19
CA ASN A 613 -25.71 5.44 5.56
C ASN A 613 -25.03 4.20 6.15
N HIS A 614 -25.24 3.02 5.56
CA HIS A 614 -24.77 1.74 6.10
C HIS A 614 -24.02 0.95 5.03
N SER A 615 -22.70 0.84 5.20
CA SER A 615 -21.79 0.16 4.25
C SER A 615 -22.09 -1.32 4.05
N ASN A 616 -22.83 -1.95 4.95
CA ASN A 616 -23.25 -3.35 4.83
C ASN A 616 -24.69 -3.52 4.33
N VAL A 617 -25.39 -2.46 3.92
CA VAL A 617 -26.71 -2.54 3.28
C VAL A 617 -26.57 -2.26 1.79
N MET A 618 -27.26 -3.05 0.97
CA MET A 618 -27.33 -2.90 -0.48
C MET A 618 -28.79 -2.83 -0.92
N SER A 619 -29.11 -1.85 -1.76
CA SER A 619 -30.37 -1.81 -2.50
C SER A 619 -30.19 -2.47 -3.87
N VAL A 620 -30.98 -3.51 -4.13
CA VAL A 620 -30.87 -4.38 -5.30
C VAL A 620 -32.03 -4.13 -6.26
N GLY A 621 -31.70 -3.56 -7.42
CA GLY A 621 -32.64 -3.35 -8.53
C GLY A 621 -32.75 -4.60 -9.43
N ALA A 622 -33.83 -4.65 -10.21
CA ALA A 622 -34.13 -5.78 -11.08
C ALA A 622 -33.69 -5.51 -12.53
N LEU A 623 -32.80 -6.35 -13.04
CA LEU A 623 -32.38 -6.36 -14.43
C LEU A 623 -33.12 -7.47 -15.18
N ALA A 624 -33.80 -7.11 -16.26
CA ALA A 624 -34.50 -8.05 -17.13
C ALA A 624 -33.73 -8.28 -18.42
N ARG A 625 -33.76 -9.51 -18.93
CA ARG A 625 -33.37 -9.81 -20.31
C ARG A 625 -34.39 -9.21 -21.28
N SER A 626 -33.92 -8.49 -22.29
CA SER A 626 -34.76 -7.97 -23.39
C SER A 626 -34.63 -8.76 -24.68
N ASP A 627 -33.56 -9.54 -24.81
CA ASP A 627 -33.34 -10.47 -25.92
C ASP A 627 -32.61 -11.72 -25.42
N VAL A 628 -32.77 -12.85 -26.12
CA VAL A 628 -32.15 -14.13 -25.74
C VAL A 628 -31.55 -14.88 -26.91
N GLN A 629 -30.47 -15.60 -26.62
CA GLN A 629 -29.82 -16.52 -27.54
C GLN A 629 -29.49 -17.84 -26.83
N ILE A 630 -29.43 -18.92 -27.61
CA ILE A 630 -28.92 -20.20 -27.12
C ILE A 630 -27.47 -20.34 -27.56
N ILE A 631 -26.56 -20.36 -26.60
CA ILE A 631 -25.11 -20.47 -26.85
C ILE A 631 -24.61 -21.72 -26.14
N ASN A 632 -24.03 -22.65 -26.90
CA ASN A 632 -23.57 -23.96 -26.39
C ASN A 632 -24.63 -24.70 -25.54
N GLY A 633 -25.90 -24.63 -25.99
CA GLY A 633 -27.04 -25.25 -25.33
C GLY A 633 -27.55 -24.54 -24.07
N LEU A 634 -27.08 -23.32 -23.79
CA LEU A 634 -27.46 -22.52 -22.62
C LEU A 634 -28.24 -21.27 -23.04
N LEU A 635 -29.33 -20.96 -22.33
CA LEU A 635 -30.09 -19.74 -22.51
C LEU A 635 -29.31 -18.54 -21.95
N ASN A 636 -28.97 -17.61 -22.83
CA ASN A 636 -28.21 -16.42 -22.51
C ASN A 636 -29.01 -15.15 -22.85
N ALA A 637 -28.76 -14.07 -22.12
CA ALA A 637 -29.33 -12.76 -22.41
C ALA A 637 -28.50 -12.06 -23.49
N ALA A 638 -29.07 -11.88 -24.68
CA ALA A 638 -28.40 -11.14 -25.76
C ALA A 638 -28.49 -9.62 -25.59
N ALA A 639 -29.42 -9.16 -24.77
CA ALA A 639 -29.53 -7.78 -24.33
C ALA A 639 -30.22 -7.73 -22.97
N VAL A 640 -29.85 -6.74 -22.16
CA VAL A 640 -30.41 -6.51 -20.83
C VAL A 640 -30.93 -5.08 -20.72
N ARG A 641 -31.90 -4.88 -19.81
CA ARG A 641 -32.46 -3.57 -19.47
C ARG A 641 -32.89 -3.55 -18.01
N ARG A 642 -32.97 -2.36 -17.41
CA ARG A 642 -33.71 -2.21 -16.14
C ARG A 642 -35.14 -2.71 -16.34
N ALA A 643 -35.61 -3.58 -15.45
CA ALA A 643 -36.99 -4.04 -15.50
C ALA A 643 -37.92 -2.85 -15.30
N GLY A 644 -39.02 -2.78 -16.08
CA GLY A 644 -39.88 -1.60 -16.12
C GLY A 644 -40.50 -1.22 -14.77
N TYR A 645 -40.63 -2.17 -13.84
CA TYR A 645 -41.12 -1.97 -12.48
C TYR A 645 -40.02 -1.63 -11.47
N SER A 646 -38.74 -1.88 -11.77
CA SER A 646 -37.66 -1.72 -10.79
C SER A 646 -37.56 -0.26 -10.37
N ASN A 647 -37.50 0.02 -9.08
CA ASN A 647 -37.14 1.37 -8.65
C ASN A 647 -35.72 1.75 -9.05
N TYR A 648 -35.44 3.05 -9.03
CA TYR A 648 -34.19 3.68 -9.42
C TYR A 648 -33.89 4.85 -8.47
N GLY A 649 -32.74 5.51 -8.59
CA GLY A 649 -32.39 6.70 -7.79
C GLY A 649 -30.99 6.64 -7.22
N SER A 650 -30.56 7.69 -6.52
CA SER A 650 -29.19 7.78 -5.97
C SER A 650 -28.94 6.80 -4.82
N LYS A 651 -29.99 6.15 -4.31
CA LYS A 651 -29.95 5.10 -3.29
C LYS A 651 -30.00 3.68 -3.83
N LEU A 652 -29.96 3.50 -5.16
CA LEU A 652 -29.80 2.20 -5.78
C LEU A 652 -28.32 1.80 -5.70
N THR A 653 -28.02 0.63 -5.13
CA THR A 653 -26.63 0.14 -5.06
C THR A 653 -26.23 -0.46 -6.41
N MET A 654 -26.94 -1.48 -6.87
CA MET A 654 -26.63 -2.18 -8.12
C MET A 654 -27.78 -3.11 -8.54
N MET A 655 -27.61 -3.78 -9.67
CA MET A 655 -28.61 -4.64 -10.29
C MET A 655 -28.28 -6.13 -10.16
N ALA A 656 -29.32 -6.95 -10.12
CA ALA A 656 -29.22 -8.39 -10.29
C ALA A 656 -30.35 -8.91 -11.20
N ALA A 657 -30.19 -10.11 -11.73
CA ALA A 657 -31.13 -10.73 -12.65
C ALA A 657 -32.50 -10.97 -12.01
N THR A 658 -33.57 -10.65 -12.72
CA THR A 658 -34.97 -10.99 -12.37
C THR A 658 -35.50 -12.08 -13.30
N ASP A 659 -36.79 -12.40 -13.28
CA ASP A 659 -37.42 -13.41 -14.16
C ASP A 659 -36.62 -14.74 -14.22
N SER A 660 -36.13 -15.19 -13.07
CA SER A 660 -35.27 -16.36 -12.94
C SER A 660 -36.11 -17.63 -12.91
N PRO A 661 -35.68 -18.74 -13.55
CA PRO A 661 -36.29 -20.04 -13.32
C PRO A 661 -36.16 -20.43 -11.85
N VAL A 662 -37.23 -20.99 -11.29
CA VAL A 662 -37.28 -21.52 -9.92
C VAL A 662 -38.07 -22.83 -9.93
N MET A 663 -37.95 -23.59 -8.85
CA MET A 663 -38.97 -24.59 -8.54
C MET A 663 -40.03 -23.94 -7.66
N ASN A 664 -41.30 -24.21 -7.96
CA ASN A 664 -42.39 -23.85 -7.08
C ASN A 664 -42.55 -24.90 -5.96
N THR A 665 -43.41 -24.62 -4.99
CA THR A 665 -43.60 -25.50 -3.82
C THR A 665 -44.14 -26.90 -4.16
N LEU A 666 -44.59 -27.14 -5.39
CA LEU A 666 -45.04 -28.44 -5.90
C LEU A 666 -43.93 -29.19 -6.66
N GLY A 667 -42.70 -28.69 -6.67
CA GLY A 667 -41.58 -29.30 -7.41
C GLY A 667 -41.69 -29.13 -8.93
N GLN A 668 -42.41 -28.11 -9.41
CA GLN A 668 -42.57 -27.80 -10.83
C GLN A 668 -41.77 -26.56 -11.21
N LEU A 669 -41.27 -26.52 -12.45
CA LEU A 669 -40.58 -25.34 -12.99
C LEU A 669 -41.56 -24.15 -13.06
N ASP A 670 -41.11 -23.00 -12.59
CA ASP A 670 -41.82 -21.73 -12.66
C ASP A 670 -40.82 -20.57 -12.89
N TYR A 671 -41.32 -19.34 -12.99
CA TYR A 671 -40.50 -18.13 -13.15
C TYR A 671 -40.82 -17.10 -12.09
N PHE A 672 -39.79 -16.66 -11.37
CA PHE A 672 -39.91 -15.67 -10.31
C PHE A 672 -39.42 -14.30 -10.81
N GLY A 673 -40.26 -13.27 -10.71
CA GLY A 673 -39.96 -11.91 -11.16
C GLY A 673 -39.92 -10.90 -10.01
N GLY A 674 -39.60 -9.64 -10.32
CA GLY A 674 -39.51 -8.55 -9.34
C GLY A 674 -38.10 -8.30 -8.79
N THR A 675 -37.94 -7.18 -8.08
CA THR A 675 -36.74 -6.92 -7.25
C THR A 675 -36.58 -7.96 -6.14
N SER A 676 -37.67 -8.62 -5.74
CA SER A 676 -37.68 -9.79 -4.86
C SER A 676 -37.05 -11.06 -5.48
N CYS A 677 -36.91 -11.12 -6.81
CA CYS A 677 -36.12 -12.15 -7.50
C CYS A 677 -34.66 -11.70 -7.74
N ALA A 678 -34.43 -10.40 -7.92
CA ALA A 678 -33.08 -9.88 -8.05
C ALA A 678 -32.26 -10.01 -6.76
N ASN A 679 -32.89 -9.76 -5.60
CA ASN A 679 -32.17 -9.79 -4.33
C ASN A 679 -31.70 -11.18 -3.85
N PRO A 680 -32.38 -12.35 -4.08
CA PRO A 680 -31.78 -13.66 -3.82
C PRO A 680 -30.60 -13.96 -4.74
N ASN A 681 -30.62 -13.53 -6.02
CA ASN A 681 -29.46 -13.63 -6.90
C ASN A 681 -28.26 -12.89 -6.28
N MET A 682 -28.47 -11.63 -5.84
CA MET A 682 -27.44 -10.85 -5.15
C MET A 682 -26.95 -11.50 -3.86
N ALA A 683 -27.86 -11.93 -2.98
CA ALA A 683 -27.52 -12.53 -1.69
C ALA A 683 -26.71 -13.82 -1.87
N ALA A 684 -27.09 -14.68 -2.81
CA ALA A 684 -26.36 -15.89 -3.06
C ALA A 684 -24.97 -15.61 -3.66
N ILE A 685 -24.82 -14.65 -4.57
CA ILE A 685 -23.49 -14.27 -5.08
C ILE A 685 -22.62 -13.67 -3.97
N ALA A 686 -23.16 -12.76 -3.15
CA ALA A 686 -22.48 -12.22 -1.97
C ALA A 686 -21.96 -13.34 -1.04
N SER A 687 -22.76 -14.39 -0.85
CA SER A 687 -22.34 -15.53 -0.03
C SER A 687 -21.16 -16.33 -0.62
N LEU A 688 -21.01 -16.39 -1.95
CA LEU A 688 -19.83 -16.97 -2.60
C LEU A 688 -18.58 -16.14 -2.32
N VAL A 689 -18.67 -14.81 -2.35
CA VAL A 689 -17.55 -13.89 -2.04
C VAL A 689 -17.01 -14.15 -0.64
N TRP A 690 -17.87 -14.23 0.38
CA TRP A 690 -17.41 -14.59 1.73
C TRP A 690 -16.93 -16.03 1.86
N SER A 691 -17.45 -16.96 1.05
CA SER A 691 -17.05 -18.36 1.11
C SER A 691 -15.58 -18.58 0.71
N VAL A 692 -14.98 -17.67 -0.08
CA VAL A 692 -13.52 -17.68 -0.33
C VAL A 692 -12.72 -16.83 0.66
N ASN A 693 -13.36 -15.87 1.34
CA ASN A 693 -12.68 -14.98 2.26
C ASN A 693 -13.60 -14.48 3.39
N THR A 694 -13.67 -15.24 4.48
CA THR A 694 -14.46 -14.87 5.67
C THR A 694 -13.81 -13.78 6.51
N ASN A 695 -12.63 -13.26 6.17
CA ASN A 695 -12.00 -12.15 6.91
C ASN A 695 -12.55 -10.77 6.52
N LEU A 696 -13.28 -10.69 5.40
CA LEU A 696 -13.92 -9.45 4.95
C LEU A 696 -15.06 -9.06 5.90
N THR A 697 -15.16 -7.77 6.19
CA THR A 697 -16.36 -7.14 6.78
C THR A 697 -17.50 -7.09 5.75
N GLY A 698 -18.72 -6.76 6.19
CA GLY A 698 -19.86 -6.57 5.27
C GLY A 698 -19.64 -5.41 4.30
N GLY A 699 -18.99 -4.34 4.77
CA GLY A 699 -18.61 -3.19 3.94
C GLY A 699 -17.58 -3.53 2.87
N GLU A 700 -16.52 -4.28 3.22
CA GLU A 700 -15.51 -4.72 2.24
C GLU A 700 -16.10 -5.68 1.20
N LEU A 701 -17.01 -6.57 1.61
CA LEU A 701 -17.73 -7.45 0.68
C LEU A 701 -18.57 -6.64 -0.31
N ARG A 702 -19.38 -5.69 0.18
CA ARG A 702 -20.16 -4.80 -0.69
C ARG A 702 -19.26 -4.04 -1.65
N GLN A 703 -18.13 -3.51 -1.15
CA GLN A 703 -17.17 -2.78 -1.98
C GLN A 703 -16.63 -3.67 -3.11
N ILE A 704 -16.29 -4.92 -2.82
CA ILE A 704 -15.85 -5.88 -3.85
C ILE A 704 -16.94 -6.08 -4.90
N LEU A 705 -18.19 -6.27 -4.51
CA LEU A 705 -19.31 -6.44 -5.44
C LEU A 705 -19.49 -5.20 -6.35
N THR A 706 -19.44 -3.99 -5.78
CA THR A 706 -19.59 -2.75 -6.56
C THR A 706 -18.38 -2.45 -7.44
N ASP A 707 -17.18 -2.79 -6.98
CA ASP A 707 -15.93 -2.56 -7.71
C ASP A 707 -15.74 -3.52 -8.88
N THR A 708 -16.41 -4.66 -8.85
CA THR A 708 -16.30 -5.72 -9.86
C THR A 708 -17.56 -5.88 -10.71
N ALA A 709 -18.57 -5.03 -10.46
CA ALA A 709 -19.78 -5.00 -11.25
C ALA A 709 -19.49 -4.75 -12.73
N MET A 710 -20.32 -5.35 -13.58
CA MET A 710 -20.38 -5.03 -15.00
C MET A 710 -21.13 -3.72 -15.15
N ASP A 711 -20.41 -2.66 -15.52
CA ASP A 711 -20.95 -1.32 -15.68
C ASP A 711 -22.01 -1.26 -16.80
N LEU A 712 -23.15 -0.64 -16.51
CA LEU A 712 -24.29 -0.52 -17.40
C LEU A 712 -24.80 0.92 -17.37
N GLY A 713 -25.17 1.45 -18.55
CA GLY A 713 -25.68 2.82 -18.64
C GLY A 713 -24.53 3.83 -18.74
N SER A 714 -24.51 4.81 -17.84
CA SER A 714 -23.46 5.83 -17.82
C SER A 714 -22.25 5.31 -17.04
N ALA A 715 -21.04 5.55 -17.56
CA ALA A 715 -19.81 5.05 -16.92
C ALA A 715 -19.72 5.41 -15.43
N GLY A 716 -19.47 4.41 -14.60
CA GLY A 716 -19.47 4.48 -13.15
C GLY A 716 -20.86 4.32 -12.55
N ARG A 717 -21.07 4.87 -11.35
CA ARG A 717 -22.36 4.76 -10.68
C ARG A 717 -23.40 5.69 -11.34
N ASP A 718 -24.56 5.16 -11.71
CA ASP A 718 -25.69 5.95 -12.21
C ASP A 718 -27.01 5.68 -11.46
N LEU A 719 -28.04 6.47 -11.78
CA LEU A 719 -29.34 6.40 -11.08
C LEU A 719 -30.17 5.18 -11.46
N TYR A 720 -29.94 4.54 -12.61
CA TYR A 720 -30.81 3.50 -13.17
C TYR A 720 -30.25 2.09 -12.97
N PHE A 721 -28.93 1.95 -12.96
CA PHE A 721 -28.23 0.69 -12.80
C PHE A 721 -27.37 0.67 -11.53
N GLY A 722 -27.27 1.77 -10.78
CA GLY A 722 -26.35 1.84 -9.65
C GLY A 722 -24.92 1.63 -10.15
N HIS A 723 -24.19 0.69 -9.57
CA HIS A 723 -22.86 0.28 -10.05
C HIS A 723 -22.88 -0.70 -11.26
N GLY A 724 -24.06 -1.06 -11.78
CA GLY A 724 -24.20 -2.02 -12.88
C GLY A 724 -24.73 -3.38 -12.41
N LEU A 725 -24.47 -4.43 -13.21
CA LEU A 725 -24.89 -5.81 -12.91
C LEU A 725 -23.83 -6.52 -12.05
N VAL A 726 -24.27 -7.27 -11.04
CA VAL A 726 -23.38 -8.14 -10.26
C VAL A 726 -22.71 -9.21 -11.11
N ASN A 727 -21.38 -9.31 -11.01
CA ASN A 727 -20.56 -10.33 -11.65
C ASN A 727 -19.90 -11.21 -10.58
N ALA A 728 -20.32 -12.47 -10.47
CA ALA A 728 -19.88 -13.40 -9.44
C ALA A 728 -18.42 -13.82 -9.62
N ASP A 729 -17.98 -14.13 -10.85
CA ASP A 729 -16.60 -14.54 -11.14
C ASP A 729 -15.60 -13.46 -10.72
N ALA A 730 -15.85 -12.22 -11.14
CA ALA A 730 -14.99 -11.10 -10.82
C ALA A 730 -14.94 -10.80 -9.31
N ALA A 731 -16.09 -10.81 -8.63
CA ALA A 731 -16.15 -10.59 -7.19
C ALA A 731 -15.43 -11.70 -6.39
N VAL A 732 -15.64 -12.97 -6.76
CA VAL A 732 -15.03 -14.12 -6.08
C VAL A 732 -13.52 -14.15 -6.32
N ARG A 733 -13.04 -13.89 -7.54
CA ARG A 733 -11.60 -13.79 -7.84
C ARG A 733 -10.91 -12.71 -7.02
N ARG A 734 -11.56 -11.55 -6.88
CA ARG A 734 -11.06 -10.44 -6.06
C ARG A 734 -10.94 -10.83 -4.59
N ALA A 735 -11.98 -11.43 -4.03
CA ALA A 735 -11.96 -11.89 -2.63
C ALA A 735 -10.96 -13.03 -2.40
N TRP A 736 -10.82 -13.95 -3.35
CA TRP A 736 -9.83 -15.02 -3.30
C TRP A 736 -8.40 -14.47 -3.30
N ALA A 737 -8.11 -13.49 -4.17
CA ALA A 737 -6.79 -12.85 -4.21
C ALA A 737 -6.43 -12.19 -2.87
N LEU A 738 -7.38 -11.48 -2.25
CA LEU A 738 -7.22 -10.90 -0.91
C LEU A 738 -6.94 -11.96 0.17
N ALA A 739 -7.59 -13.12 0.09
CA ALA A 739 -7.37 -14.22 1.03
C ALA A 739 -5.98 -14.86 0.89
N ARG A 740 -5.37 -14.83 -0.31
CA ARG A 740 -4.08 -15.50 -0.58
C ARG A 740 -2.88 -14.59 -0.44
N ASN A 741 -3.01 -13.33 -0.86
CA ASN A 741 -1.93 -12.37 -0.78
C ASN A 741 -2.50 -10.96 -0.62
N VAL A 742 -2.79 -10.58 0.62
CA VAL A 742 -3.38 -9.27 0.94
C VAL A 742 -2.53 -8.11 0.45
N GLU A 743 -1.20 -8.22 0.49
CA GLU A 743 -0.31 -7.11 0.12
C GLU A 743 -0.36 -6.84 -1.39
N LEU A 744 -0.27 -7.88 -2.20
CA LEU A 744 -0.39 -7.79 -3.66
C LEU A 744 -1.82 -7.45 -4.08
N ALA A 745 -2.81 -8.02 -3.40
CA ALA A 745 -4.22 -7.73 -3.65
C ALA A 745 -4.57 -6.27 -3.31
N SER A 746 -3.94 -5.68 -2.30
CA SER A 746 -4.16 -4.27 -1.92
C SER A 746 -3.65 -3.27 -2.96
N LEU A 747 -2.95 -3.73 -4.01
CA LEU A 747 -2.54 -2.89 -5.15
C LEU A 747 -3.68 -2.56 -6.11
N TYR A 748 -4.88 -3.09 -5.87
CA TYR A 748 -6.08 -2.75 -6.64
C TYR A 748 -6.40 -1.26 -6.56
N ASN A 749 -6.72 -0.65 -7.70
CA ASN A 749 -6.96 0.79 -7.82
C ASN A 749 -8.46 1.17 -7.82
N GLY A 750 -9.35 0.27 -7.40
CA GLY A 750 -10.78 0.56 -7.26
C GLY A 750 -11.53 0.72 -8.57
N ARG A 751 -11.02 0.17 -9.69
CA ARG A 751 -11.70 0.20 -10.98
C ARG A 751 -11.92 -1.22 -11.48
N SER A 752 -13.17 -1.54 -11.80
CA SER A 752 -13.53 -2.76 -12.50
C SER A 752 -12.65 -2.91 -13.72
N LEU A 753 -12.08 -4.10 -13.89
CA LEU A 753 -11.38 -4.46 -15.12
C LEU A 753 -12.36 -4.64 -16.29
N LEU A 754 -13.67 -4.73 -15.99
CA LEU A 754 -14.76 -4.93 -16.93
C LEU A 754 -15.52 -3.64 -17.30
N ALA A 755 -15.06 -2.47 -16.81
CA ALA A 755 -15.64 -1.15 -17.08
C ALA A 755 -15.65 -0.80 -18.58
#